data_AF-A0A6A6L812-F1
#
_entry.id   AF-A0A6A6L812-F1
#
_cell.length_a   1.000
_cell.length_b   1.000
_cell.length_c   1.000
_cell.angle_alpha   90.00
_cell.angle_beta   90.00
_cell.angle_gamma   90.00
#
_symmetry.space_group_name_H-M   'P 1'
#
loop_
_entity.id
_entity.type
_entity.pdbx_description
1 polymer ?
#
loop_
_entity_poly.entity_id
_entity_poly.type
_entity_poly.pdbx_seq_one_letter_code
_entity_poly.pdbx_strand_id
1 'polypeptide(L)'
;MIASLTGYNSATCKKTTTTQWTIGIEGEENGSNVQFKESDLVDVINHYSPLTTSPIDAAYFSNIKSDSMSLFLFNSDGVEICYRPRLGEDFFYVSSDDEYEGNLNGLMFTAQMNTCDWKYKLNIPLSFAKDNLGTEPKEVDLRCPMRGTNFKVKYVPRLDSEGHLCKGYEAFERMAFYGIASNLVNYLTTQLHEDTVSSVRNVNNWSGSVWITPILGAYIADTFMGRYWTFTVSSLFMSWCLDKAAIKDVNTSASSAPCTVTQVEGTKLVVGMILIWLVTLIPSTIWAQINTLFVKQGTTLDRSLGPNFKIPAASLGSFVTLSMLLSVPMYDRCFVPFMRKKTGNPRGITLLQRLGIGFVIQVIAIAIAYAVEVRRMHVIRLHHIMGTKEIVPMSIFWLLPQYVLLGVADVFNAIGLLEFFYDQSPEDMQSLGTTFFTSGIGVGNFLNSFLVTMVDKITGRGSKSWIGNNLNDCHLDYYYGFLLIISTLNLGAFVWASSRFIYKKEIIKVNESCVQLEEKTLDTSPLGLTTANAQLSTNFYSKSCPNLFSAVKPVVQSAINNEKRMGASLVRLFFHDCFVNGCDGSVLLDDTSSFTGEKTANPNRNSARGFDVIDNVKSAVEKACPGVVSCADIVAIAARDSAVILGGPSWDVKLGRRDARTTSLSAANNGIPPPTSNLNQLISRFSALGLSTRDLVALTGSHTIGQARCTSFRARIYNETNIDSSFARTRRSNCPSTSGTGDNNLAPLDLQTPTSFDNNYFKNLLNQRGLLHSDQQLFNGGSTDSIVRTYSNGQSTFFSDFVAGMIKMGDISPLTGSQGEIRKNCRRAN
;
A
#
# COMPACT_ATOMS: atom_id res chain seq x y z
N MET A 1 -20.04 2.64 21.83
CA MET A 1 -19.38 3.96 21.80
C MET A 1 -17.90 3.80 21.52
N ILE A 2 -17.18 3.01 22.34
CA ILE A 2 -15.77 2.61 22.11
C ILE A 2 -15.54 2.20 20.63
N ALA A 3 -16.26 1.16 20.20
CA ALA A 3 -16.21 0.40 18.94
C ALA A 3 -16.05 1.10 17.58
N SER A 4 -16.13 2.43 17.49
CA SER A 4 -16.27 3.13 16.20
C SER A 4 -15.15 4.13 15.88
N LEU A 5 -14.53 4.77 16.88
CA LEU A 5 -13.34 5.61 16.62
C LEU A 5 -12.11 4.78 16.19
N THR A 6 -12.17 3.46 16.35
CA THR A 6 -11.07 2.51 16.15
C THR A 6 -11.06 1.82 14.79
N GLY A 7 -12.05 2.09 13.92
CA GLY A 7 -11.93 1.77 12.49
C GLY A 7 -10.67 2.39 11.86
N TYR A 8 -10.24 3.54 12.39
CA TYR A 8 -8.98 4.22 12.04
C TYR A 8 -7.73 3.49 12.59
N ASN A 9 -7.84 2.87 13.77
CA ASN A 9 -6.78 2.09 14.38
C ASN A 9 -6.51 0.79 13.60
N SER A 10 -7.56 0.12 13.09
CA SER A 10 -7.43 -1.12 12.31
C SER A 10 -6.55 -0.95 11.05
N ALA A 11 -6.66 0.20 10.37
CA ALA A 11 -5.82 0.55 9.22
C ALA A 11 -4.34 0.85 9.60
N THR A 12 -4.09 1.24 10.85
CA THR A 12 -2.80 1.75 11.31
C THR A 12 -1.98 0.71 12.07
N CYS A 13 -2.61 -0.04 12.98
CA CYS A 13 -2.01 -1.15 13.77
C CYS A 13 -1.44 -2.27 12.89
N LYS A 14 -1.93 -2.37 11.64
CA LYS A 14 -1.44 -3.33 10.63
C LYS A 14 0.02 -3.09 10.19
N LYS A 15 0.63 -1.94 10.52
CA LYS A 15 2.04 -1.63 10.25
C LYS A 15 3.01 -2.05 11.37
N THR A 16 2.54 -2.38 12.56
CA THR A 16 3.42 -2.46 13.76
C THR A 16 3.96 -3.86 14.07
N THR A 17 3.35 -4.95 13.59
CA THR A 17 3.82 -6.31 13.93
C THR A 17 4.84 -6.88 12.95
N THR A 18 6.12 -6.81 13.33
CA THR A 18 7.24 -7.47 12.65
C THR A 18 8.07 -8.23 13.69
N THR A 19 7.99 -9.56 13.70
CA THR A 19 8.59 -10.41 14.73
C THR A 19 10.12 -10.26 14.81
N GLN A 20 10.67 -10.08 16.01
CA GLN A 20 12.12 -10.06 16.25
C GLN A 20 12.61 -11.36 16.94
N TRP A 21 13.90 -11.64 16.78
CA TRP A 21 14.60 -12.78 17.39
C TRP A 21 15.88 -12.29 18.06
N THR A 22 16.36 -13.03 19.06
CA THR A 22 17.59 -12.77 19.81
C THR A 22 18.50 -14.00 19.72
N ILE A 23 19.80 -13.81 19.85
CA ILE A 23 20.80 -14.88 19.84
C ILE A 23 21.61 -14.83 21.14
N GLY A 24 21.77 -15.98 21.78
CA GLY A 24 22.76 -16.21 22.83
C GLY A 24 23.96 -17.00 22.29
N ILE A 25 25.13 -16.80 22.87
CA ILE A 25 26.36 -17.55 22.58
C ILE A 25 26.86 -18.11 23.90
N GLU A 26 27.18 -19.41 23.93
CA GLU A 26 27.84 -20.06 25.06
C GLU A 26 29.26 -20.44 24.63
N GLY A 27 30.24 -20.06 25.45
CA GLY A 27 31.65 -20.38 25.28
C GLY A 27 32.11 -21.34 26.37
N GLU A 28 32.80 -22.41 25.96
CA GLU A 28 33.36 -23.41 26.85
C GLU A 28 34.88 -23.43 26.68
N GLU A 29 35.60 -22.83 27.62
CA GLU A 29 37.07 -22.82 27.64
C GLU A 29 37.56 -23.57 28.88
N ASN A 30 38.46 -24.55 28.68
CA ASN A 30 39.03 -25.42 29.71
C ASN A 30 38.02 -26.12 30.67
N GLY A 31 36.78 -26.37 30.22
CA GLY A 31 35.83 -27.25 30.90
C GLY A 31 34.89 -26.58 31.92
N SER A 32 34.75 -25.25 31.87
CA SER A 32 33.75 -24.50 32.65
C SER A 32 32.91 -23.59 31.75
N ASN A 33 31.60 -23.76 31.77
CA ASN A 33 30.64 -22.94 31.01
C ASN A 33 30.33 -21.62 31.73
N VAL A 34 30.24 -20.52 30.97
CA VAL A 34 29.90 -19.18 31.46
C VAL A 34 28.71 -18.63 30.66
N GLN A 35 27.70 -18.10 31.36
CA GLN A 35 26.56 -17.39 30.77
C GLN A 35 26.58 -15.91 31.17
N PHE A 36 26.10 -15.05 30.27
CA PHE A 36 26.00 -13.59 30.45
C PHE A 36 24.53 -13.14 30.36
N LYS A 37 24.18 -12.00 30.97
CA LYS A 37 22.81 -11.45 30.99
C LYS A 37 22.74 -10.01 30.47
N GLU A 38 21.58 -9.65 29.92
CA GLU A 38 21.31 -8.33 29.31
C GLU A 38 21.23 -7.17 30.33
N SER A 39 21.27 -7.45 31.64
CA SER A 39 21.13 -6.47 32.72
C SER A 39 22.38 -5.65 33.03
N ASP A 40 23.57 -6.17 32.74
CA ASP A 40 24.80 -5.74 33.41
C ASP A 40 25.57 -4.66 32.63
N LEU A 41 24.92 -4.08 31.60
CA LEU A 41 25.55 -3.35 30.49
C LEU A 41 25.50 -1.82 30.61
N VAL A 42 25.07 -1.27 31.76
CA VAL A 42 24.84 0.17 31.95
C VAL A 42 25.80 0.83 32.96
N ASP A 43 26.16 0.15 34.06
CA ASP A 43 26.87 0.79 35.18
C ASP A 43 28.42 0.79 35.06
N VAL A 44 29.00 0.05 34.10
CA VAL A 44 30.46 -0.18 34.01
C VAL A 44 31.26 1.05 33.51
N ILE A 45 30.62 2.04 32.90
CA ILE A 45 31.30 3.21 32.29
C ILE A 45 32.02 4.10 33.33
N ASN A 46 31.73 3.98 34.63
CA ASN A 46 32.18 4.91 35.65
C ASN A 46 32.85 4.27 36.90
N HIS A 47 33.86 3.38 36.77
CA HIS A 47 35.03 3.38 37.68
C HIS A 47 36.17 2.40 37.32
N TYR A 48 37.41 2.83 37.60
CA TYR A 48 38.68 2.08 37.74
C TYR A 48 39.17 1.08 36.68
N SER A 49 40.38 1.39 36.18
CA SER A 49 41.51 0.47 36.05
C SER A 49 42.50 0.81 37.19
N PRO A 50 43.37 -0.08 37.73
CA PRO A 50 43.83 -1.35 37.13
C PRO A 50 43.86 -2.59 38.05
N LEU A 51 43.91 -3.78 37.44
CA LEU A 51 44.92 -4.83 37.68
C LEU A 51 44.78 -6.00 36.69
N THR A 52 45.81 -6.83 36.56
CA THR A 52 45.99 -7.76 35.43
C THR A 52 45.38 -9.16 35.64
N THR A 53 44.34 -9.49 34.87
CA THR A 53 44.06 -10.84 34.30
C THR A 53 43.07 -10.64 33.15
N SER A 54 43.47 -10.92 31.91
CA SER A 54 42.71 -10.57 30.69
C SER A 54 41.36 -11.31 30.57
N PRO A 55 40.23 -10.58 30.49
CA PRO A 55 38.96 -11.07 29.96
C PRO A 55 38.82 -10.76 28.47
N ILE A 56 37.93 -11.46 27.78
CA ILE A 56 37.44 -11.03 26.46
C ILE A 56 36.28 -10.05 26.70
N ASP A 57 36.49 -8.77 26.41
CA ASP A 57 35.47 -7.73 26.60
C ASP A 57 34.30 -7.83 25.61
N ALA A 58 33.15 -7.27 26.02
CA ALA A 58 31.84 -7.65 25.50
C ALA A 58 31.58 -7.29 24.01
N ALA A 59 30.89 -8.20 23.31
CA ALA A 59 30.43 -7.98 21.93
C ALA A 59 29.30 -6.93 21.86
N TYR A 60 29.46 -5.94 20.97
CA TYR A 60 28.52 -4.81 20.86
C TYR A 60 27.46 -5.04 19.76
N PHE A 61 26.18 -5.16 20.17
CA PHE A 61 25.05 -5.23 19.23
C PHE A 61 24.50 -3.82 18.91
N SER A 62 24.81 -3.29 17.72
CA SER A 62 24.11 -2.13 17.18
C SER A 62 22.76 -2.55 16.57
N ASN A 63 21.69 -1.82 16.89
CA ASN A 63 20.32 -2.25 16.65
C ASN A 63 19.84 -1.90 15.23
N ILE A 64 20.30 -2.67 14.24
CA ILE A 64 19.97 -2.51 12.81
C ILE A 64 18.71 -3.33 12.48
N LYS A 65 17.58 -2.69 12.17
CA LYS A 65 16.39 -3.36 11.61
C LYS A 65 16.51 -3.48 10.09
N SER A 66 16.37 -4.71 9.57
CA SER A 66 16.47 -5.15 8.16
C SER A 66 17.84 -4.88 7.48
N ASP A 67 18.53 -5.84 6.83
CA ASP A 67 18.16 -7.23 6.44
C ASP A 67 19.27 -8.27 6.69
N SER A 68 20.28 -7.96 7.52
CA SER A 68 21.32 -8.94 7.90
C SER A 68 21.77 -8.78 9.35
N MET A 69 22.27 -9.87 9.95
CA MET A 69 22.81 -9.88 11.30
C MET A 69 24.32 -10.11 11.23
N SER A 70 25.10 -9.07 11.55
CA SER A 70 26.58 -9.12 11.58
C SER A 70 27.05 -9.24 13.02
N LEU A 71 27.84 -10.28 13.32
CA LEU A 71 28.56 -10.40 14.59
C LEU A 71 29.97 -9.83 14.41
N PHE A 72 30.39 -8.98 15.34
CA PHE A 72 31.74 -8.42 15.39
C PHE A 72 32.44 -8.90 16.66
N LEU A 73 33.65 -9.43 16.51
CA LEU A 73 34.57 -9.73 17.59
C LEU A 73 35.73 -8.74 17.53
N PHE A 74 36.22 -8.31 18.69
CA PHE A 74 37.35 -7.39 18.83
C PHE A 74 38.41 -8.06 19.71
N ASN A 75 39.66 -7.60 19.59
CA ASN A 75 40.77 -7.98 20.46
C ASN A 75 41.38 -6.71 21.04
N SER A 76 41.64 -6.67 22.35
CA SER A 76 41.90 -5.42 23.09
C SER A 76 43.37 -5.01 23.18
N ASP A 77 44.31 -5.95 23.10
CA ASP A 77 45.75 -5.68 23.32
C ASP A 77 46.60 -5.71 22.05
N GLY A 78 47.25 -4.58 21.75
CA GLY A 78 48.15 -4.40 20.61
C GLY A 78 49.55 -4.98 20.84
N VAL A 79 49.70 -6.29 20.71
CA VAL A 79 51.00 -6.98 20.74
C VAL A 79 51.57 -7.15 19.33
N GLU A 80 52.83 -6.76 19.11
CA GLU A 80 53.51 -6.88 17.82
C GLU A 80 53.65 -8.34 17.34
N ILE A 81 53.41 -8.58 16.06
CA ILE A 81 53.79 -9.83 15.38
C ILE A 81 54.53 -9.50 14.06
N CYS A 82 55.85 -9.39 14.17
CA CYS A 82 56.84 -9.30 13.10
C CYS A 82 58.09 -10.09 13.58
N TYR A 83 58.92 -10.71 12.75
CA TYR A 83 59.07 -10.72 11.29
C TYR A 83 59.86 -12.00 10.92
N ARG A 84 59.82 -12.47 9.66
CA ARG A 84 61.06 -13.02 9.04
C ARG A 84 61.07 -12.98 7.51
N PRO A 85 61.97 -12.20 6.88
CA PRO A 85 62.20 -12.26 5.43
C PRO A 85 63.38 -13.18 5.07
N ARG A 86 63.46 -13.57 3.79
CA ARG A 86 64.71 -13.98 3.11
C ARG A 86 64.74 -13.37 1.70
N LEU A 87 65.95 -13.12 1.20
CA LEU A 87 66.25 -12.21 0.09
C LEU A 87 66.10 -12.85 -1.30
N GLY A 88 65.85 -12.02 -2.33
CA GLY A 88 65.73 -12.44 -3.73
C GLY A 88 65.45 -11.30 -4.73
N GLU A 89 66.31 -10.28 -4.76
CA GLU A 89 66.52 -9.26 -5.82
C GLU A 89 65.37 -8.28 -6.21
N ASP A 90 65.69 -6.98 -6.00
CA ASP A 90 65.34 -5.74 -6.74
C ASP A 90 63.89 -5.32 -7.10
N PHE A 91 63.46 -4.26 -6.38
CA PHE A 91 62.58 -3.13 -6.75
C PHE A 91 61.22 -3.39 -7.45
N PHE A 92 60.12 -3.04 -6.77
CA PHE A 92 59.32 -1.80 -7.04
C PHE A 92 58.26 -1.57 -5.93
N TYR A 93 57.54 -0.44 -5.96
CA TYR A 93 56.47 -0.11 -5.00
C TYR A 93 55.26 -1.06 -5.09
N VAL A 94 54.64 -1.38 -3.95
CA VAL A 94 53.36 -2.14 -3.87
C VAL A 94 52.37 -1.39 -2.97
N SER A 95 51.09 -1.41 -3.34
CA SER A 95 49.98 -0.78 -2.62
C SER A 95 49.47 -1.66 -1.47
N SER A 96 48.89 -1.05 -0.44
CA SER A 96 47.98 -1.74 0.47
C SER A 96 46.61 -1.92 -0.21
N ASP A 97 46.20 -3.17 -0.46
CA ASP A 97 44.81 -3.64 -0.58
C ASP A 97 44.83 -5.13 -1.00
N ASP A 98 44.78 -6.05 -0.02
CA ASP A 98 44.62 -7.50 -0.25
C ASP A 98 43.46 -8.03 0.63
N GLU A 99 42.44 -8.62 0.00
CA GLU A 99 41.33 -9.32 0.68
C GLU A 99 41.43 -10.83 0.45
N TYR A 100 41.17 -11.61 1.50
CA TYR A 100 41.08 -13.07 1.41
C TYR A 100 39.64 -13.55 1.61
N GLU A 101 39.10 -14.23 0.59
CA GLU A 101 37.81 -14.95 0.66
C GLU A 101 38.03 -16.44 0.94
N GLY A 102 37.14 -17.03 1.75
CA GLY A 102 37.11 -18.47 2.02
C GLY A 102 35.67 -19.00 2.10
N ASN A 103 35.49 -20.28 1.77
CA ASN A 103 34.19 -20.97 1.82
C ASN A 103 34.31 -22.24 2.68
N LEU A 104 33.43 -22.37 3.68
CA LEU A 104 33.33 -23.54 4.55
C LEU A 104 31.85 -23.90 4.70
N ASN A 105 31.47 -25.09 4.19
CA ASN A 105 30.11 -25.62 4.18
C ASN A 105 29.02 -24.66 3.66
N GLY A 106 29.36 -23.78 2.70
CA GLY A 106 28.42 -22.85 2.08
C GLY A 106 28.29 -21.49 2.78
N LEU A 107 29.05 -21.24 3.85
CA LEU A 107 29.25 -19.91 4.41
C LEU A 107 30.49 -19.28 3.77
N MET A 108 30.36 -18.03 3.30
CA MET A 108 31.48 -17.21 2.85
C MET A 108 32.03 -16.36 3.99
N PHE A 109 33.35 -16.33 4.06
CA PHE A 109 34.14 -15.57 5.04
C PHE A 109 34.99 -14.55 4.28
N THR A 110 34.99 -13.31 4.75
CA THR A 110 35.94 -12.27 4.33
C THR A 110 36.74 -11.79 5.54
N ALA A 111 38.05 -11.68 5.36
CA ALA A 111 38.98 -11.08 6.31
C ALA A 111 39.74 -9.95 5.60
N GLN A 112 39.86 -8.81 6.28
CA GLN A 112 40.38 -7.57 5.72
C GLN A 112 41.47 -7.01 6.65
N MET A 113 42.69 -6.84 6.15
CA MET A 113 43.82 -6.37 6.95
C MET A 113 43.87 -4.84 6.98
N ASN A 114 43.86 -4.26 8.19
CA ASN A 114 44.26 -2.89 8.44
C ASN A 114 45.20 -2.84 9.66
N THR A 115 46.00 -1.78 9.77
CA THR A 115 47.11 -1.73 10.73
C THR A 115 46.66 -1.93 12.18
N CYS A 116 47.14 -3.02 12.79
CA CYS A 116 46.97 -3.40 14.20
C CYS A 116 45.55 -3.75 14.69
N ASP A 117 44.56 -3.97 13.81
CA ASP A 117 43.21 -4.39 14.23
C ASP A 117 42.60 -5.42 13.26
N TRP A 118 42.39 -6.64 13.74
CA TRP A 118 41.93 -7.79 12.94
C TRP A 118 40.42 -7.97 13.05
N LYS A 119 39.69 -7.75 11.94
CA LYS A 119 38.23 -7.91 11.88
C LYS A 119 37.81 -9.06 10.98
N TYR A 120 37.06 -9.98 11.56
CA TYR A 120 36.41 -11.10 10.86
C TYR A 120 34.91 -10.81 10.70
N LYS A 121 34.37 -11.05 9.51
CA LYS A 121 32.93 -10.85 9.23
C LYS A 121 32.27 -12.15 8.78
N LEU A 122 31.28 -12.60 9.54
CA LEU A 122 30.45 -13.76 9.20
C LEU A 122 29.13 -13.30 8.59
N ASN A 123 28.82 -13.75 7.36
CA ASN A 123 27.55 -13.46 6.68
C ASN A 123 26.71 -14.75 6.55
N ILE A 124 25.48 -14.76 7.06
CA ILE A 124 24.56 -15.91 6.98
C ILE A 124 23.38 -15.57 6.05
N PRO A 125 23.13 -16.32 4.96
CA PRO A 125 22.02 -16.05 4.03
C PRO A 125 20.62 -16.31 4.61
N LEU A 126 19.67 -15.41 4.34
CA LEU A 126 18.31 -15.47 4.87
C LEU A 126 17.47 -16.67 4.35
N SER A 127 17.86 -17.29 3.23
CA SER A 127 17.26 -18.53 2.72
C SER A 127 17.49 -19.70 3.69
N PHE A 128 18.74 -19.88 4.14
CA PHE A 128 19.12 -20.94 5.06
C PHE A 128 18.38 -20.86 6.40
N ALA A 129 18.06 -19.64 6.86
CA ALA A 129 17.23 -19.41 8.03
C ALA A 129 15.75 -19.78 7.79
N LYS A 130 15.15 -19.38 6.66
CA LYS A 130 13.74 -19.63 6.35
C LYS A 130 13.38 -21.11 6.29
N ASP A 131 14.26 -21.94 5.75
CA ASP A 131 13.98 -23.36 5.55
C ASP A 131 14.13 -24.20 6.84
N ASN A 132 14.61 -23.60 7.95
CA ASN A 132 14.95 -24.30 9.19
C ASN A 132 14.20 -23.83 10.46
N LEU A 133 13.48 -22.71 10.40
CA LEU A 133 12.80 -22.09 11.54
C LEU A 133 11.47 -22.77 11.91
N GLY A 134 11.56 -23.80 12.75
CA GLY A 134 10.44 -24.33 13.54
C GLY A 134 10.26 -23.57 14.87
N THR A 135 9.29 -23.99 15.69
CA THR A 135 8.96 -23.37 16.99
C THR A 135 9.85 -23.81 18.17
N GLU A 136 10.89 -24.60 17.91
CA GLU A 136 11.81 -25.13 18.94
C GLU A 136 13.21 -24.50 18.81
N PRO A 137 13.91 -24.25 19.93
CA PRO A 137 15.26 -23.72 19.91
C PRO A 137 16.23 -24.77 19.34
N LYS A 138 17.11 -24.32 18.43
CA LYS A 138 18.18 -25.15 17.85
C LYS A 138 19.55 -24.57 18.20
N GLU A 139 20.51 -25.45 18.41
CA GLU A 139 21.93 -25.14 18.60
C GLU A 139 22.70 -25.40 17.30
N VAL A 140 23.76 -24.61 17.08
CA VAL A 140 24.71 -24.83 15.99
C VAL A 140 26.13 -24.77 16.55
N ASP A 141 26.88 -25.87 16.37
CA ASP A 141 28.31 -25.95 16.67
C ASP A 141 29.14 -25.38 15.51
N LEU A 142 30.06 -24.47 15.82
CA LEU A 142 31.03 -23.90 14.87
C LEU A 142 32.46 -24.25 15.28
N ARG A 143 33.25 -24.83 14.35
CA ARG A 143 34.67 -25.16 14.54
C ARG A 143 35.58 -24.19 13.80
N CYS A 144 36.57 -23.64 14.49
CA CYS A 144 37.61 -22.79 13.89
C CYS A 144 38.85 -23.64 13.50
N PRO A 145 39.23 -23.72 12.20
CA PRO A 145 40.22 -24.72 11.75
C PRO A 145 41.63 -24.60 12.32
N MET A 146 42.05 -23.42 12.78
CA MET A 146 43.46 -23.15 13.14
C MET A 146 43.81 -23.30 14.63
N ARG A 147 42.83 -23.52 15.52
CA ARG A 147 43.09 -23.80 16.95
C ARG A 147 42.18 -24.83 17.62
N GLY A 148 41.17 -25.37 16.93
CA GLY A 148 40.38 -26.51 17.42
C GLY A 148 39.31 -26.18 18.48
N THR A 149 39.11 -24.91 18.82
CA THR A 149 37.99 -24.47 19.67
C THR A 149 36.64 -24.60 18.95
N ASN A 150 35.62 -24.97 19.72
CA ASN A 150 34.22 -25.04 19.29
C ASN A 150 33.45 -23.87 19.94
N PHE A 151 32.49 -23.30 19.22
CA PHE A 151 31.56 -22.29 19.76
C PHE A 151 30.11 -22.73 19.52
N LYS A 152 29.24 -22.50 20.51
CA LYS A 152 27.81 -22.81 20.41
C LYS A 152 26.95 -21.54 20.33
N VAL A 153 26.07 -21.52 19.33
CA VAL A 153 25.14 -20.41 19.09
C VAL A 153 23.70 -20.90 19.21
N LYS A 154 22.87 -20.18 19.98
CA LYS A 154 21.53 -20.61 20.40
C LYS A 154 20.50 -19.51 20.16
N TYR A 155 19.42 -19.84 19.46
CA TYR A 155 18.43 -18.87 18.96
C TYR A 155 17.16 -18.87 19.81
N VAL A 156 16.65 -17.68 20.18
CA VAL A 156 15.45 -17.51 21.02
C VAL A 156 14.56 -16.37 20.45
N PRO A 157 13.24 -16.56 20.27
CA PRO A 157 12.36 -15.50 19.77
C PRO A 157 12.15 -14.37 20.79
N ARG A 158 12.04 -13.11 20.32
CA ARG A 158 11.68 -11.96 21.16
C ARG A 158 10.19 -11.63 20.97
N LEU A 159 9.41 -11.78 22.04
CA LEU A 159 7.98 -11.47 22.05
C LEU A 159 7.75 -9.95 22.07
N ASP A 160 7.31 -9.40 20.95
CA ASP A 160 7.16 -7.96 20.72
C ASP A 160 5.81 -7.45 21.30
N SER A 161 5.83 -6.99 22.54
CA SER A 161 4.65 -6.85 23.40
C SER A 161 3.61 -5.85 22.90
N GLU A 162 4.03 -4.69 22.36
CA GLU A 162 3.13 -3.62 21.92
C GLU A 162 2.24 -4.05 20.73
N GLY A 163 2.81 -4.80 19.79
CA GLY A 163 2.10 -5.31 18.63
C GLY A 163 1.02 -6.34 18.99
N HIS A 164 1.26 -7.13 20.04
CA HIS A 164 0.25 -8.02 20.63
C HIS A 164 -0.79 -7.25 21.45
N LEU A 165 -0.37 -6.21 22.20
CA LEU A 165 -1.27 -5.37 22.98
C LEU A 165 -2.28 -4.61 22.09
N CYS A 166 -1.83 -4.07 20.95
CA CYS A 166 -2.68 -3.36 19.99
C CYS A 166 -3.73 -4.29 19.34
N LYS A 167 -3.32 -5.49 18.90
CA LYS A 167 -4.25 -6.51 18.37
C LYS A 167 -5.17 -7.07 19.44
N GLY A 168 -4.67 -7.21 20.67
CA GLY A 168 -5.47 -7.57 21.84
C GLY A 168 -6.57 -6.54 22.10
N TYR A 169 -6.22 -5.25 22.16
CA TYR A 169 -7.18 -4.15 22.35
C TYR A 169 -8.29 -4.19 21.30
N GLU A 170 -7.95 -4.24 20.01
CA GLU A 170 -8.95 -4.30 18.92
C GLU A 170 -9.84 -5.56 19.02
N ALA A 171 -9.29 -6.70 19.45
CA ALA A 171 -10.07 -7.92 19.67
C ALA A 171 -11.01 -7.81 20.89
N PHE A 172 -10.52 -7.32 22.03
CA PHE A 172 -11.32 -7.10 23.24
C PHE A 172 -12.42 -6.06 23.02
N GLU A 173 -12.12 -4.99 22.29
CA GLU A 173 -13.07 -3.94 21.91
C GLU A 173 -14.19 -4.48 21.01
N ARG A 174 -13.83 -5.15 19.91
CA ARG A 174 -14.83 -5.75 19.00
C ARG A 174 -15.66 -6.80 19.73
N MET A 175 -15.04 -7.62 20.58
CA MET A 175 -15.74 -8.60 21.42
C MET A 175 -16.71 -7.93 22.41
N ALA A 176 -16.31 -6.84 23.07
CA ALA A 176 -17.20 -6.08 23.94
C ALA A 176 -18.36 -5.45 23.17
N PHE A 177 -18.10 -4.89 21.97
CA PHE A 177 -19.14 -4.31 21.12
C PHE A 177 -20.18 -5.33 20.68
N TYR A 178 -19.77 -6.43 20.04
CA TYR A 178 -20.70 -7.45 19.56
C TYR A 178 -21.34 -8.21 20.73
N GLY A 179 -20.61 -8.43 21.83
CA GLY A 179 -21.15 -9.02 23.06
C GLY A 179 -22.30 -8.20 23.67
N ILE A 180 -22.19 -6.87 23.70
CA ILE A 180 -23.28 -5.97 24.10
C ILE A 180 -24.37 -5.96 23.03
N ALA A 181 -24.03 -5.66 21.77
CA ALA A 181 -24.98 -5.43 20.68
C ALA A 181 -25.96 -6.59 20.48
N SER A 182 -25.47 -7.84 20.43
CA SER A 182 -26.30 -9.02 20.19
C SER A 182 -27.22 -9.39 21.36
N ASN A 183 -26.98 -8.86 22.57
CA ASN A 183 -27.73 -9.18 23.79
C ASN A 183 -28.59 -8.02 24.30
N LEU A 184 -28.29 -6.77 23.92
CA LEU A 184 -28.94 -5.57 24.45
C LEU A 184 -30.47 -5.59 24.26
N VAL A 185 -30.98 -6.03 23.09
CA VAL A 185 -32.42 -6.14 22.83
C VAL A 185 -33.13 -7.12 23.78
N ASN A 186 -32.42 -8.12 24.29
CA ASN A 186 -32.96 -9.01 25.32
C ASN A 186 -32.88 -8.37 26.70
N TYR A 187 -31.75 -7.74 27.04
CA TYR A 187 -31.56 -7.08 28.33
C TYR A 187 -32.64 -6.03 28.60
N LEU A 188 -32.91 -5.13 27.65
CA LEU A 188 -33.94 -4.09 27.78
C LEU A 188 -35.33 -4.69 28.09
N THR A 189 -35.81 -5.64 27.29
CA THR A 189 -37.12 -6.30 27.52
C THR A 189 -37.20 -7.16 28.79
N THR A 190 -36.11 -7.81 29.21
CA THR A 190 -36.17 -8.85 30.27
C THR A 190 -35.72 -8.37 31.64
N GLN A 191 -34.84 -7.36 31.71
CA GLN A 191 -34.28 -6.81 32.95
C GLN A 191 -34.77 -5.38 33.22
N LEU A 192 -34.92 -4.54 32.17
CA LEU A 192 -35.49 -3.19 32.32
C LEU A 192 -37.00 -3.14 32.02
N HIS A 193 -37.58 -4.27 31.61
CA HIS A 193 -39.00 -4.43 31.27
C HIS A 193 -39.52 -3.44 30.20
N GLU A 194 -38.65 -2.96 29.32
CA GLU A 194 -39.05 -2.14 28.17
C GLU A 194 -39.95 -2.93 27.20
N ASP A 195 -40.86 -2.23 26.53
CA ASP A 195 -41.62 -2.79 25.42
C ASP A 195 -40.68 -3.12 24.23
N THR A 196 -41.12 -4.00 23.33
CA THR A 196 -40.29 -4.53 22.23
C THR A 196 -39.97 -3.46 21.20
N VAL A 197 -40.88 -2.51 20.95
CA VAL A 197 -40.68 -1.41 19.98
C VAL A 197 -39.67 -0.40 20.53
N SER A 198 -39.80 -0.02 21.81
CA SER A 198 -38.82 0.80 22.52
C SER A 198 -37.47 0.12 22.64
N SER A 199 -37.42 -1.16 22.99
CA SER A 199 -36.17 -1.93 23.08
C SER A 199 -35.42 -1.95 21.75
N VAL A 200 -36.12 -2.24 20.64
CA VAL A 200 -35.53 -2.24 19.29
C VAL A 200 -35.10 -0.83 18.89
N ARG A 201 -35.93 0.20 19.12
CA ARG A 201 -35.59 1.62 18.90
C ARG A 201 -34.37 2.06 19.71
N ASN A 202 -34.25 1.64 20.96
CA ASN A 202 -33.15 2.03 21.85
C ASN A 202 -31.83 1.35 21.44
N VAL A 203 -31.86 0.06 21.06
CA VAL A 203 -30.71 -0.66 20.48
C VAL A 203 -30.26 -0.03 19.15
N ASN A 204 -31.21 0.25 18.26
CA ASN A 204 -30.95 0.92 16.98
C ASN A 204 -30.37 2.33 17.18
N ASN A 205 -30.93 3.13 18.09
CA ASN A 205 -30.43 4.49 18.37
C ASN A 205 -29.01 4.46 18.96
N TRP A 206 -28.74 3.53 19.88
CA TRP A 206 -27.39 3.30 20.40
C TRP A 206 -26.41 2.94 19.28
N SER A 207 -26.74 1.91 18.48
CA SER A 207 -25.94 1.48 17.32
C SER A 207 -25.70 2.64 16.33
N GLY A 208 -26.75 3.38 15.97
CA GLY A 208 -26.69 4.52 15.06
C GLY A 208 -25.76 5.63 15.55
N SER A 209 -25.87 6.01 16.83
CA SER A 209 -25.02 7.03 17.46
C SER A 209 -23.55 6.63 17.44
N VAL A 210 -23.29 5.35 17.69
CA VAL A 210 -21.95 4.76 17.71
C VAL A 210 -21.33 4.81 16.30
N TRP A 211 -22.04 4.33 15.28
CA TRP A 211 -21.55 4.32 13.89
C TRP A 211 -21.45 5.71 13.21
N ILE A 212 -22.17 6.74 13.69
CA ILE A 212 -22.04 8.14 13.20
C ILE A 212 -20.86 8.90 13.83
N THR A 213 -20.45 8.55 15.05
CA THR A 213 -19.35 9.22 15.78
C THR A 213 -18.05 9.45 14.97
N PRO A 214 -17.60 8.53 14.07
CA PRO A 214 -16.37 8.71 13.29
C PRO A 214 -16.36 9.90 12.33
N ILE A 215 -17.52 10.40 11.88
CA ILE A 215 -17.60 11.55 10.97
C ILE A 215 -17.00 12.80 11.64
N LEU A 216 -17.31 13.00 12.92
CA LEU A 216 -16.84 14.14 13.70
C LEU A 216 -15.32 14.07 13.91
N GLY A 217 -14.81 12.87 14.20
CA GLY A 217 -13.37 12.61 14.37
C GLY A 217 -12.57 12.87 13.08
N ALA A 218 -13.07 12.41 11.93
CA ALA A 218 -12.44 12.67 10.64
C ALA A 218 -12.41 14.16 10.29
N TYR A 219 -13.54 14.86 10.45
CA TYR A 219 -13.62 16.30 10.19
C TYR A 219 -12.62 17.11 11.03
N ILE A 220 -12.48 16.81 12.32
CA ILE A 220 -11.52 17.48 13.21
C ILE A 220 -10.06 17.12 12.82
N ALA A 221 -9.81 15.86 12.46
CA ALA A 221 -8.48 15.38 12.06
C ALA A 221 -7.95 16.04 10.79
N ASP A 222 -8.80 16.13 9.76
CA ASP A 222 -8.43 16.65 8.45
C ASP A 222 -8.46 18.19 8.40
N THR A 223 -9.25 18.87 9.24
CA THR A 223 -9.42 20.34 9.20
C THR A 223 -8.47 21.10 10.14
N PHE A 224 -8.15 20.59 11.34
CA PHE A 224 -7.56 21.44 12.39
C PHE A 224 -6.28 20.92 13.06
N MET A 225 -6.14 19.62 13.31
CA MET A 225 -5.18 19.13 14.32
C MET A 225 -4.04 18.27 13.76
N GLY A 226 -4.21 17.69 12.58
CA GLY A 226 -3.31 16.65 12.09
C GLY A 226 -3.47 15.33 12.85
N ARG A 227 -3.06 14.24 12.18
CA ARG A 227 -3.50 12.87 12.52
C ARG A 227 -3.06 12.36 13.91
N TYR A 228 -2.01 12.92 14.51
CA TYR A 228 -1.53 12.52 15.83
C TYR A 228 -2.13 13.32 17.00
N TRP A 229 -2.31 14.64 16.90
CA TRP A 229 -2.90 15.41 17.99
C TRP A 229 -4.39 15.13 18.16
N THR A 230 -5.08 14.77 17.08
CA THR A 230 -6.48 14.34 17.13
C THR A 230 -6.67 13.09 17.98
N PHE A 231 -5.74 12.13 17.95
CA PHE A 231 -5.78 10.91 18.77
C PHE A 231 -5.77 11.25 20.27
N THR A 232 -4.80 12.06 20.71
CA THR A 232 -4.66 12.46 22.12
C THR A 232 -5.87 13.28 22.58
N VAL A 233 -6.32 14.25 21.78
CA VAL A 233 -7.41 15.14 22.17
C VAL A 233 -8.78 14.47 22.08
N SER A 234 -9.06 13.60 21.11
CA SER A 234 -10.33 12.83 21.10
C SER A 234 -10.42 11.86 22.28
N SER A 235 -9.29 11.27 22.70
CA SER A 235 -9.23 10.39 23.87
C SER A 235 -9.49 11.14 25.17
N LEU A 236 -9.00 12.38 25.31
CA LEU A 236 -9.23 13.23 26.48
C LEU A 236 -10.64 13.86 26.48
N PHE A 237 -11.14 14.27 25.30
CA PHE A 237 -12.47 14.86 25.13
C PHE A 237 -13.59 13.85 25.45
N MET A 238 -13.43 12.57 25.11
CA MET A 238 -14.35 11.49 25.51
C MET A 238 -14.57 11.40 27.02
N SER A 239 -13.52 11.62 27.82
CA SER A 239 -13.61 11.64 29.29
C SER A 239 -14.25 12.91 29.86
N TRP A 240 -14.34 13.98 29.05
CA TRP A 240 -14.90 15.27 29.44
C TRP A 240 -16.40 15.38 29.13
N CYS A 241 -16.89 14.68 28.09
CA CYS A 241 -18.29 14.69 27.65
C CYS A 241 -19.31 13.97 28.57
N LEU A 242 -18.99 13.81 29.86
CA LEU A 242 -19.95 13.36 30.88
C LEU A 242 -20.58 14.50 31.69
N ASP A 243 -20.22 15.77 31.42
CA ASP A 243 -20.91 16.91 32.06
C ASP A 243 -21.19 18.08 31.09
N LYS A 244 -22.43 18.58 31.20
CA LYS A 244 -23.05 19.76 30.54
C LYS A 244 -23.25 19.77 29.02
N ALA A 245 -24.34 20.43 28.64
CA ALA A 245 -24.78 20.69 27.28
C ALA A 245 -25.21 22.16 27.10
N ALA A 246 -25.51 22.54 25.85
CA ALA A 246 -26.09 23.80 25.37
C ALA A 246 -25.18 25.05 25.31
N ILE A 247 -25.02 25.58 24.09
CA ILE A 247 -25.45 26.92 23.62
C ILE A 247 -25.29 26.95 22.07
N LYS A 248 -25.84 27.94 21.36
CA LYS A 248 -26.15 27.89 19.91
C LYS A 248 -25.84 29.21 19.15
N ASP A 249 -25.27 29.07 17.95
CA ASP A 249 -25.04 30.08 16.88
C ASP A 249 -24.26 31.36 17.32
N VAL A 250 -23.74 32.27 16.48
CA VAL A 250 -23.78 32.60 15.02
C VAL A 250 -22.31 33.01 14.63
N ASN A 251 -21.83 33.35 13.42
CA ASN A 251 -22.38 33.79 12.12
C ASN A 251 -21.39 33.49 10.95
N THR A 252 -21.71 33.87 9.71
CA THR A 252 -20.90 33.69 8.49
C THR A 252 -20.14 34.95 8.03
N SER A 253 -19.04 34.78 7.28
CA SER A 253 -18.87 35.32 5.90
C SER A 253 -17.47 35.07 5.30
N ALA A 254 -17.43 34.59 4.06
CA ALA A 254 -16.28 34.65 3.14
C ALA A 254 -16.80 34.54 1.69
N SER A 255 -16.20 35.24 0.74
CA SER A 255 -16.71 35.38 -0.62
C SER A 255 -16.34 34.22 -1.55
N SER A 256 -17.24 33.87 -2.47
CA SER A 256 -17.02 32.84 -3.47
C SER A 256 -16.10 33.32 -4.60
N ALA A 257 -14.88 32.77 -4.66
CA ALA A 257 -14.08 32.80 -5.88
C ALA A 257 -14.71 31.89 -6.97
N PRO A 258 -14.46 32.14 -8.28
CA PRO A 258 -14.98 31.29 -9.35
C PRO A 258 -14.50 29.84 -9.21
N CYS A 259 -15.42 28.88 -9.24
CA CYS A 259 -15.09 27.46 -9.08
C CYS A 259 -14.22 26.95 -10.23
N THR A 260 -13.11 26.31 -9.90
CA THR A 260 -12.28 25.58 -10.87
C THR A 260 -13.01 24.32 -11.36
N VAL A 261 -12.73 23.88 -12.58
CA VAL A 261 -13.41 22.73 -13.21
C VAL A 261 -13.25 21.46 -12.36
N THR A 262 -12.09 21.27 -11.74
CA THR A 262 -11.79 20.17 -10.81
C THR A 262 -12.68 20.15 -9.57
N GLN A 263 -13.03 21.32 -9.01
CA GLN A 263 -13.98 21.40 -7.89
C GLN A 263 -15.40 20.98 -8.33
N VAL A 264 -15.80 21.33 -9.55
CA VAL A 264 -17.10 20.94 -10.12
C VAL A 264 -17.15 19.43 -10.40
N GLU A 265 -16.06 18.82 -10.87
CA GLU A 265 -15.96 17.37 -11.07
C GLU A 265 -15.92 16.58 -9.75
N GLY A 266 -15.15 17.04 -8.77
CA GLY A 266 -15.15 16.47 -7.41
C GLY A 266 -16.53 16.53 -6.76
N THR A 267 -17.22 17.67 -6.86
CA THR A 267 -18.60 17.83 -6.35
C THR A 267 -19.58 16.88 -7.06
N LYS A 268 -19.47 16.70 -8.39
CA LYS A 268 -20.31 15.74 -9.14
C LYS A 268 -20.11 14.30 -8.67
N LEU A 269 -18.86 13.89 -8.41
CA LEU A 269 -18.55 12.56 -7.87
C LEU A 269 -19.14 12.38 -6.46
N VAL A 270 -18.97 13.36 -5.57
CA VAL A 270 -19.55 13.33 -4.21
C VAL A 270 -21.08 13.28 -4.25
N VAL A 271 -21.74 14.04 -5.12
CA VAL A 271 -23.21 13.96 -5.31
C VAL A 271 -23.64 12.58 -5.83
N GLY A 272 -22.89 11.98 -6.75
CA GLY A 272 -23.11 10.60 -7.19
C GLY A 272 -22.94 9.59 -6.05
N MET A 273 -21.91 9.75 -5.21
CA MET A 273 -21.66 8.92 -4.03
C MET A 273 -22.79 9.04 -3.00
N ILE A 274 -23.31 10.25 -2.76
CA ILE A 274 -24.48 10.49 -1.88
C ILE A 274 -25.72 9.76 -2.41
N LEU A 275 -25.93 9.75 -3.74
CA LEU A 275 -27.07 9.07 -4.35
C LEU A 275 -26.98 7.53 -4.17
N ILE A 276 -25.77 6.95 -4.33
CA ILE A 276 -25.51 5.54 -4.01
C ILE A 276 -25.62 5.26 -2.50
N TRP A 277 -25.17 6.18 -1.64
CA TRP A 277 -25.26 6.09 -0.19
C TRP A 277 -26.72 6.01 0.28
N LEU A 278 -27.62 6.84 -0.27
CA LEU A 278 -29.05 6.83 0.07
C LEU A 278 -29.70 5.45 -0.19
N VAL A 279 -29.41 4.81 -1.33
CA VAL A 279 -29.94 3.46 -1.63
C VAL A 279 -29.24 2.33 -0.85
N THR A 280 -28.17 2.62 -0.09
CA THR A 280 -27.56 1.65 0.83
C THR A 280 -28.15 1.68 2.24
N LEU A 281 -28.97 2.68 2.58
CA LEU A 281 -29.61 2.78 3.89
C LEU A 281 -30.62 1.65 4.16
N ILE A 282 -31.33 1.16 3.13
CA ILE A 282 -32.26 0.03 3.25
C ILE A 282 -31.53 -1.31 3.52
N PRO A 283 -30.46 -1.68 2.79
CA PRO A 283 -29.53 -2.73 3.20
C PRO A 283 -29.09 -2.65 4.68
N SER A 284 -28.80 -1.44 5.16
CA SER A 284 -28.42 -1.23 6.57
C SER A 284 -29.57 -1.41 7.57
N THR A 285 -30.84 -1.17 7.19
CA THR A 285 -31.99 -1.49 8.06
C THR A 285 -32.26 -3.00 8.15
N ILE A 286 -31.95 -3.74 7.08
CA ILE A 286 -32.03 -5.22 7.04
C ILE A 286 -30.93 -5.83 7.90
N TRP A 287 -29.70 -5.30 7.81
CA TRP A 287 -28.58 -5.71 8.66
C TRP A 287 -28.89 -5.54 10.16
N ALA A 288 -29.55 -4.44 10.54
CA ALA A 288 -29.93 -4.20 11.93
C ALA A 288 -30.90 -5.25 12.53
N GLN A 289 -31.62 -6.03 11.70
CA GLN A 289 -32.51 -7.11 12.17
C GLN A 289 -31.74 -8.24 12.88
N ILE A 290 -30.49 -8.51 12.48
CA ILE A 290 -29.61 -9.57 12.98
C ILE A 290 -29.47 -9.53 14.51
N ASN A 291 -29.42 -8.33 15.07
CA ASN A 291 -29.22 -8.05 16.51
C ASN A 291 -30.51 -7.59 17.22
N THR A 292 -31.63 -7.46 16.51
CA THR A 292 -32.89 -6.93 17.04
C THR A 292 -34.03 -7.94 16.91
N LEU A 293 -34.86 -7.84 15.87
CA LEU A 293 -36.07 -8.65 15.74
C LEU A 293 -35.77 -10.14 15.46
N PHE A 294 -34.66 -10.50 14.82
CA PHE A 294 -34.29 -11.91 14.63
C PHE A 294 -33.87 -12.56 15.95
N VAL A 295 -33.13 -11.85 16.81
CA VAL A 295 -32.80 -12.32 18.18
C VAL A 295 -34.08 -12.50 18.99
N LYS A 296 -35.00 -11.54 18.91
CA LYS A 296 -36.31 -11.58 19.58
C LYS A 296 -37.14 -12.79 19.13
N GLN A 297 -37.35 -12.95 17.83
CA GLN A 297 -38.01 -14.10 17.21
C GLN A 297 -37.39 -15.43 17.71
N GLY A 298 -36.06 -15.53 17.70
CA GLY A 298 -35.31 -16.68 18.20
C GLY A 298 -35.52 -17.01 19.69
N THR A 299 -35.94 -16.06 20.54
CA THR A 299 -36.29 -16.37 21.94
C THR A 299 -37.61 -17.13 22.10
N THR A 300 -38.50 -17.09 21.10
CA THR A 300 -39.80 -17.80 21.08
C THR A 300 -39.70 -19.24 20.55
N LEU A 301 -38.57 -19.62 19.95
CA LEU A 301 -38.35 -20.93 19.34
C LEU A 301 -37.72 -21.92 20.33
N ASP A 302 -37.78 -23.23 20.04
CA ASP A 302 -37.01 -24.20 20.81
C ASP A 302 -35.52 -24.02 20.52
N ARG A 303 -34.75 -23.89 21.60
CA ARG A 303 -33.31 -23.64 21.60
C ARG A 303 -32.52 -24.85 22.09
N SER A 304 -33.14 -26.01 22.23
CA SER A 304 -32.48 -27.26 22.62
C SER A 304 -31.43 -27.69 21.59
N LEU A 305 -30.34 -28.26 22.08
CA LEU A 305 -29.30 -28.95 21.31
C LEU A 305 -28.97 -30.25 22.05
N GLY A 306 -29.72 -31.30 21.72
CA GLY A 306 -29.77 -32.50 22.55
C GLY A 306 -30.50 -32.26 23.88
N PRO A 307 -30.41 -33.20 24.85
CA PRO A 307 -31.29 -33.21 26.02
C PRO A 307 -31.03 -32.09 27.03
N ASN A 308 -29.76 -31.67 27.21
CA ASN A 308 -29.34 -30.86 28.36
C ASN A 308 -28.86 -29.45 28.01
N PHE A 309 -28.61 -29.12 26.74
CA PHE A 309 -28.02 -27.85 26.33
C PHE A 309 -29.06 -26.96 25.63
N LYS A 310 -29.08 -25.65 25.94
CA LYS A 310 -29.95 -24.66 25.30
C LYS A 310 -29.15 -23.44 24.87
N ILE A 311 -29.14 -23.14 23.56
CA ILE A 311 -28.35 -22.01 23.04
C ILE A 311 -29.01 -20.64 23.30
N PRO A 312 -28.24 -19.55 23.48
CA PRO A 312 -28.77 -18.20 23.46
C PRO A 312 -29.24 -17.84 22.04
N ALA A 313 -30.38 -17.16 21.90
CA ALA A 313 -30.88 -16.74 20.57
C ALA A 313 -29.87 -15.82 19.83
N ALA A 314 -29.15 -15.00 20.59
CA ALA A 314 -28.07 -14.14 20.09
C ALA A 314 -26.89 -14.90 19.43
N SER A 315 -26.68 -16.18 19.77
CA SER A 315 -25.57 -16.98 19.21
C SER A 315 -25.75 -17.32 17.72
N LEU A 316 -26.94 -17.12 17.14
CA LEU A 316 -27.14 -17.20 15.69
C LEU A 316 -26.26 -16.20 14.93
N GLY A 317 -25.92 -15.05 15.53
CA GLY A 317 -25.01 -14.07 14.94
C GLY A 317 -23.63 -14.65 14.60
N SER A 318 -23.16 -15.69 15.32
CA SER A 318 -21.91 -16.36 15.00
C SER A 318 -21.91 -17.05 13.64
N PHE A 319 -23.08 -17.43 13.10
CA PHE A 319 -23.19 -18.02 11.76
C PHE A 319 -23.07 -16.99 10.63
N VAL A 320 -23.41 -15.71 10.87
CA VAL A 320 -23.08 -14.60 9.95
C VAL A 320 -21.57 -14.47 9.83
N THR A 321 -20.86 -14.45 10.97
CA THR A 321 -19.38 -14.40 10.99
C THR A 321 -18.76 -15.62 10.31
N LEU A 322 -19.29 -16.83 10.56
CA LEU A 322 -18.80 -18.06 9.93
C LEU A 322 -19.04 -18.08 8.41
N SER A 323 -20.23 -17.71 7.93
CA SER A 323 -20.50 -17.68 6.49
C SER A 323 -19.70 -16.59 5.78
N MET A 324 -19.46 -15.44 6.43
CA MET A 324 -18.55 -14.40 5.95
C MET A 324 -17.10 -14.92 5.83
N LEU A 325 -16.57 -15.57 6.88
CA LEU A 325 -15.21 -16.12 6.90
C LEU A 325 -14.96 -17.19 5.83
N LEU A 326 -15.99 -17.99 5.50
CA LEU A 326 -15.93 -18.96 4.40
C LEU A 326 -16.09 -18.29 3.03
N SER A 327 -16.90 -17.24 2.94
CA SER A 327 -17.23 -16.58 1.67
C SER A 327 -16.14 -15.64 1.16
N VAL A 328 -15.34 -15.00 2.04
CA VAL A 328 -14.23 -14.12 1.61
C VAL A 328 -13.17 -14.90 0.78
N PRO A 329 -12.59 -16.02 1.25
CA PRO A 329 -11.65 -16.81 0.44
C PRO A 329 -12.28 -17.37 -0.83
N MET A 330 -13.57 -17.75 -0.80
CA MET A 330 -14.30 -18.22 -1.98
C MET A 330 -14.47 -17.12 -3.03
N TYR A 331 -14.74 -15.89 -2.61
CA TYR A 331 -14.81 -14.72 -3.49
C TYR A 331 -13.44 -14.45 -4.13
N ASP A 332 -12.39 -14.29 -3.32
CA ASP A 332 -11.06 -13.90 -3.78
C ASP A 332 -10.34 -14.97 -4.61
N ARG A 333 -10.51 -16.25 -4.27
CA ARG A 333 -9.79 -17.37 -4.92
C ARG A 333 -10.56 -18.08 -6.03
N CYS A 334 -11.90 -18.08 -5.99
CA CYS A 334 -12.72 -18.77 -6.98
C CYS A 334 -13.47 -17.78 -7.88
N PHE A 335 -14.24 -16.85 -7.31
CA PHE A 335 -15.11 -15.95 -8.07
C PHE A 335 -14.32 -14.91 -8.87
N VAL A 336 -13.38 -14.19 -8.26
CA VAL A 336 -12.60 -13.13 -8.95
C VAL A 336 -11.78 -13.69 -10.12
N PRO A 337 -11.01 -14.80 -10.01
CA PRO A 337 -10.27 -15.36 -11.14
C PRO A 337 -11.16 -15.92 -12.26
N PHE A 338 -12.35 -16.45 -11.92
CA PHE A 338 -13.35 -16.88 -12.90
C PHE A 338 -13.93 -15.68 -13.66
N MET A 339 -14.42 -14.67 -12.94
CA MET A 339 -15.05 -13.50 -13.56
C MET A 339 -14.05 -12.66 -14.34
N ARG A 340 -12.80 -12.51 -13.88
CA ARG A 340 -11.72 -11.81 -14.62
C ARG A 340 -11.45 -12.43 -16.00
N LYS A 341 -11.58 -13.76 -16.15
CA LYS A 341 -11.49 -14.43 -17.47
C LYS A 341 -12.67 -14.12 -18.39
N LYS A 342 -13.84 -13.79 -17.84
CA LYS A 342 -15.08 -13.53 -18.59
C LYS A 342 -15.32 -12.05 -18.91
N THR A 343 -14.87 -11.14 -18.05
CA THR A 343 -15.13 -9.69 -18.16
C THR A 343 -13.92 -8.86 -18.56
N GLY A 344 -12.70 -9.42 -18.47
CA GLY A 344 -11.44 -8.68 -18.61
C GLY A 344 -11.11 -7.73 -17.44
N ASN A 345 -12.04 -7.50 -16.51
CA ASN A 345 -11.86 -6.57 -15.40
C ASN A 345 -10.87 -7.14 -14.35
N PRO A 346 -9.85 -6.38 -13.90
CA PRO A 346 -8.90 -6.86 -12.89
C PRO A 346 -9.55 -7.23 -11.54
N ARG A 347 -10.64 -6.55 -11.14
CA ARG A 347 -11.48 -6.86 -9.97
C ARG A 347 -12.53 -7.95 -10.23
N GLY A 348 -12.55 -8.54 -11.43
CA GLY A 348 -13.52 -9.55 -11.88
C GLY A 348 -14.88 -8.99 -12.28
N ILE A 349 -15.45 -8.07 -11.47
CA ILE A 349 -16.68 -7.31 -11.76
C ILE A 349 -16.51 -5.85 -11.31
N THR A 350 -17.42 -4.97 -11.70
CA THR A 350 -17.42 -3.58 -11.19
C THR A 350 -17.93 -3.51 -9.75
N LEU A 351 -17.56 -2.46 -9.01
CA LEU A 351 -17.95 -2.31 -7.60
C LEU A 351 -19.47 -2.19 -7.42
N LEU A 352 -20.16 -1.50 -8.35
CA LEU A 352 -21.64 -1.46 -8.36
C LEU A 352 -22.27 -2.81 -8.74
N GLN A 353 -21.64 -3.62 -9.60
CA GLN A 353 -22.09 -5.00 -9.85
C GLN A 353 -21.92 -5.89 -8.60
N ARG A 354 -20.83 -5.71 -7.84
CA ARG A 354 -20.59 -6.39 -6.56
C ARG A 354 -21.69 -6.06 -5.55
N LEU A 355 -21.99 -4.77 -5.37
CA LEU A 355 -23.11 -4.31 -4.52
C LEU A 355 -24.47 -4.85 -5.00
N GLY A 356 -24.75 -4.82 -6.30
CA GLY A 356 -26.00 -5.34 -6.86
C GLY A 356 -26.24 -6.82 -6.55
N ILE A 357 -25.20 -7.66 -6.61
CA ILE A 357 -25.29 -9.08 -6.20
C ILE A 357 -25.63 -9.20 -4.72
N GLY A 358 -24.97 -8.44 -3.83
CA GLY A 358 -25.25 -8.47 -2.41
C GLY A 358 -26.64 -7.95 -2.05
N PHE A 359 -27.17 -6.94 -2.76
CA PHE A 359 -28.56 -6.47 -2.59
C PHE A 359 -29.56 -7.57 -2.96
N VAL A 360 -29.34 -8.31 -4.05
CA VAL A 360 -30.18 -9.46 -4.43
C VAL A 360 -30.16 -10.55 -3.36
N ILE A 361 -28.98 -10.86 -2.79
CA ILE A 361 -28.86 -11.86 -1.71
C ILE A 361 -29.61 -11.39 -0.45
N GLN A 362 -29.58 -10.09 -0.11
CA GLN A 362 -30.36 -9.56 1.02
C GLN A 362 -31.88 -9.58 0.76
N VAL A 363 -32.36 -9.33 -0.47
CA VAL A 363 -33.78 -9.51 -0.84
C VAL A 363 -34.21 -10.97 -0.64
N ILE A 364 -33.37 -11.93 -1.03
CA ILE A 364 -33.62 -13.36 -0.80
C ILE A 364 -33.61 -13.70 0.70
N ALA A 365 -32.68 -13.13 1.48
CA ALA A 365 -32.60 -13.35 2.93
C ALA A 365 -33.84 -12.83 3.69
N ILE A 366 -34.37 -11.65 3.34
CA ILE A 366 -35.59 -11.12 3.98
C ILE A 366 -36.85 -11.84 3.49
N ALA A 367 -36.89 -12.32 2.22
CA ALA A 367 -37.95 -13.19 1.74
C ALA A 367 -38.00 -14.54 2.50
N ILE A 368 -36.83 -15.09 2.85
CA ILE A 368 -36.72 -16.29 3.67
C ILE A 368 -37.13 -16.00 5.13
N ALA A 369 -36.72 -14.88 5.72
CA ALA A 369 -37.16 -14.48 7.06
C ALA A 369 -38.70 -14.33 7.13
N TYR A 370 -39.31 -13.75 6.10
CA TYR A 370 -40.78 -13.70 5.94
C TYR A 370 -41.39 -15.11 5.86
N ALA A 371 -40.88 -16.00 5.00
CA ALA A 371 -41.40 -17.36 4.85
C ALA A 371 -41.29 -18.20 6.13
N VAL A 372 -40.17 -18.05 6.87
CA VAL A 372 -39.97 -18.71 8.17
C VAL A 372 -40.93 -18.17 9.23
N GLU A 373 -41.23 -16.87 9.22
CA GLU A 373 -42.19 -16.26 10.14
C GLU A 373 -43.64 -16.66 9.83
N VAL A 374 -44.03 -16.71 8.54
CA VAL A 374 -45.31 -17.29 8.12
C VAL A 374 -45.44 -18.76 8.56
N ARG A 375 -44.34 -19.54 8.51
CA ARG A 375 -44.31 -20.91 9.02
C ARG A 375 -44.46 -20.96 10.55
N ARG A 376 -43.82 -20.04 11.29
CA ARG A 376 -43.97 -19.90 12.76
C ARG A 376 -45.43 -19.58 13.13
N MET A 377 -46.05 -18.61 12.45
CA MET A 377 -47.46 -18.23 12.63
C MET A 377 -48.46 -19.32 12.22
N HIS A 378 -48.06 -20.30 11.41
CA HIS A 378 -48.87 -21.51 11.16
C HIS A 378 -48.75 -22.52 12.32
N VAL A 379 -47.55 -22.76 12.85
CA VAL A 379 -47.32 -23.69 13.97
C VAL A 379 -47.93 -23.17 15.28
N ILE A 380 -47.88 -21.85 15.53
CA ILE A 380 -48.57 -21.17 16.64
C ILE A 380 -50.08 -21.48 16.61
N ARG A 381 -50.73 -21.27 15.46
CA ARG A 381 -52.17 -21.53 15.28
C ARG A 381 -52.53 -23.02 15.43
N LEU A 382 -51.66 -23.93 14.99
CA LEU A 382 -51.88 -25.37 15.14
C LEU A 382 -51.87 -25.81 16.62
N HIS A 383 -50.97 -25.22 17.43
CA HIS A 383 -50.78 -25.59 18.84
C HIS A 383 -51.50 -24.66 19.84
N HIS A 384 -52.29 -23.70 19.35
CA HIS A 384 -53.03 -22.72 20.16
C HIS A 384 -52.15 -21.94 21.15
N ILE A 385 -50.93 -21.61 20.74
CA ILE A 385 -49.93 -20.90 21.55
C ILE A 385 -50.32 -19.42 21.64
N MET A 386 -50.48 -18.91 22.86
CA MET A 386 -50.96 -17.54 23.12
C MET A 386 -50.10 -16.80 24.15
N GLY A 387 -49.33 -17.51 24.97
CA GLY A 387 -48.53 -16.94 26.05
C GLY A 387 -47.23 -16.27 25.57
N THR A 388 -46.88 -15.15 26.21
CA THR A 388 -45.66 -14.36 25.93
C THR A 388 -44.34 -15.09 26.21
N LYS A 389 -44.39 -16.17 26.98
CA LYS A 389 -43.24 -17.02 27.37
C LYS A 389 -43.37 -18.46 26.86
N GLU A 390 -44.42 -18.77 26.11
CA GLU A 390 -44.61 -20.10 25.51
C GLU A 390 -43.66 -20.29 24.34
N ILE A 391 -43.08 -21.48 24.24
CA ILE A 391 -42.11 -21.84 23.20
C ILE A 391 -42.85 -22.51 22.05
N VAL A 392 -42.70 -21.96 20.85
CA VAL A 392 -43.19 -22.55 19.61
C VAL A 392 -42.39 -23.83 19.33
N PRO A 393 -43.03 -24.99 19.06
CA PRO A 393 -42.35 -26.26 18.77
C PRO A 393 -41.73 -26.27 17.37
N MET A 394 -40.76 -25.38 17.16
CA MET A 394 -39.91 -25.25 15.99
C MET A 394 -38.48 -24.97 16.49
N SER A 395 -37.51 -25.72 15.99
CA SER A 395 -36.11 -25.49 16.32
C SER A 395 -35.63 -24.11 15.83
N ILE A 396 -34.83 -23.43 16.65
CA ILE A 396 -34.19 -22.16 16.32
C ILE A 396 -33.36 -22.20 15.02
N PHE A 397 -32.89 -23.37 14.58
CA PHE A 397 -32.18 -23.53 13.31
C PHE A 397 -33.04 -23.26 12.06
N TRP A 398 -34.38 -23.14 12.19
CA TRP A 398 -35.21 -22.57 11.11
C TRP A 398 -34.84 -21.13 10.76
N LEU A 399 -34.17 -20.39 11.66
CA LEU A 399 -33.63 -19.05 11.38
C LEU A 399 -32.24 -19.06 10.71
N LEU A 400 -31.55 -20.20 10.66
CA LEU A 400 -30.18 -20.29 10.16
C LEU A 400 -30.03 -19.82 8.69
N PRO A 401 -30.94 -20.12 7.74
CA PRO A 401 -30.75 -19.75 6.34
C PRO A 401 -30.62 -18.24 6.11
N GLN A 402 -31.44 -17.39 6.75
CA GLN A 402 -31.29 -15.93 6.60
C GLN A 402 -30.02 -15.39 7.27
N TYR A 403 -29.59 -15.93 8.41
CA TYR A 403 -28.32 -15.54 9.04
C TYR A 403 -27.12 -15.90 8.12
N VAL A 404 -27.11 -17.10 7.53
CA VAL A 404 -26.06 -17.52 6.60
C VAL A 404 -26.03 -16.60 5.37
N LEU A 405 -27.18 -16.35 4.74
CA LEU A 405 -27.27 -15.52 3.54
C LEU A 405 -26.90 -14.06 3.78
N LEU A 406 -27.20 -13.48 4.95
CA LEU A 406 -26.74 -12.13 5.30
C LEU A 406 -25.21 -12.06 5.44
N GLY A 407 -24.57 -13.05 6.07
CA GLY A 407 -23.10 -13.11 6.14
C GLY A 407 -22.42 -13.36 4.79
N VAL A 408 -23.08 -14.06 3.85
CA VAL A 408 -22.65 -14.11 2.44
C VAL A 408 -22.81 -12.73 1.79
N ALA A 409 -23.96 -12.08 1.96
CA ALA A 409 -24.26 -10.79 1.36
C ALA A 409 -23.29 -9.68 1.82
N ASP A 410 -22.85 -9.67 3.07
CA ASP A 410 -21.91 -8.68 3.60
C ASP A 410 -20.52 -8.74 2.94
N VAL A 411 -20.10 -9.88 2.37
CA VAL A 411 -18.88 -9.99 1.55
C VAL A 411 -19.00 -9.26 0.21
N PHE A 412 -20.23 -9.09 -0.28
CA PHE A 412 -20.54 -8.29 -1.46
C PHE A 412 -20.85 -6.83 -1.08
N ASN A 413 -21.67 -6.63 -0.05
CA ASN A 413 -22.17 -5.32 0.39
C ASN A 413 -21.17 -4.56 1.24
N ALA A 414 -20.84 -5.02 2.45
CA ALA A 414 -20.02 -4.24 3.39
C ALA A 414 -18.60 -4.01 2.84
N ILE A 415 -17.97 -5.06 2.29
CA ILE A 415 -16.63 -4.93 1.67
C ILE A 415 -16.70 -4.10 0.38
N GLY A 416 -17.71 -4.34 -0.47
CA GLY A 416 -17.88 -3.59 -1.73
C GLY A 416 -18.20 -2.11 -1.52
N LEU A 417 -18.89 -1.75 -0.45
CA LEU A 417 -19.27 -0.38 -0.12
C LEU A 417 -18.11 0.42 0.47
N LEU A 418 -17.32 -0.23 1.34
CA LEU A 418 -16.05 0.33 1.84
C LEU A 418 -15.04 0.53 0.70
N GLU A 419 -14.89 -0.47 -0.18
CA GLU A 419 -14.04 -0.36 -1.36
C GLU A 419 -14.52 0.75 -2.30
N PHE A 420 -15.83 0.82 -2.57
CA PHE A 420 -16.44 1.85 -3.44
C PHE A 420 -16.24 3.27 -2.92
N PHE A 421 -16.59 3.58 -1.66
CA PHE A 421 -16.45 4.94 -1.16
C PHE A 421 -15.00 5.37 -0.97
N TYR A 422 -14.06 4.44 -0.74
CA TYR A 422 -12.64 4.75 -0.69
C TYR A 422 -12.04 5.00 -2.09
N ASP A 423 -12.36 4.13 -3.05
CA ASP A 423 -11.85 4.15 -4.44
C ASP A 423 -12.41 5.34 -5.26
N GLN A 424 -13.66 5.72 -5.02
CA GLN A 424 -14.34 6.79 -5.75
C GLN A 424 -14.25 8.17 -5.07
N SER A 425 -13.73 8.25 -3.84
CA SER A 425 -13.52 9.52 -3.15
C SER A 425 -12.51 10.42 -3.90
N PRO A 426 -12.68 11.75 -3.86
CA PRO A 426 -11.62 12.70 -4.18
C PRO A 426 -10.35 12.43 -3.35
N GLU A 427 -9.18 12.71 -3.91
CA GLU A 427 -7.87 12.36 -3.30
C GLU A 427 -7.55 13.18 -2.04
N ASP A 428 -8.11 14.38 -1.95
CA ASP A 428 -8.18 15.25 -0.78
C ASP A 428 -9.23 14.79 0.26
N MET A 429 -10.14 13.86 -0.09
CA MET A 429 -11.28 13.44 0.75
C MET A 429 -11.34 11.91 0.99
N GLN A 430 -10.22 11.18 0.87
CA GLN A 430 -10.19 9.71 1.10
C GLN A 430 -10.58 9.29 2.53
N SER A 431 -10.26 10.12 3.52
CA SER A 431 -10.69 9.97 4.92
C SER A 431 -12.22 9.93 5.02
N LEU A 432 -12.88 10.91 4.40
CA LEU A 432 -14.34 11.02 4.36
C LEU A 432 -15.01 9.86 3.62
N GLY A 433 -14.35 9.28 2.61
CA GLY A 433 -14.80 8.03 1.95
C GLY A 433 -15.03 6.88 2.94
N THR A 434 -14.15 6.72 3.93
CA THR A 434 -14.33 5.73 5.01
C THR A 434 -15.52 6.09 5.92
N THR A 435 -15.76 7.39 6.15
CA THR A 435 -16.91 7.84 6.95
C THR A 435 -18.25 7.74 6.22
N PHE A 436 -18.30 7.78 4.88
CA PHE A 436 -19.53 7.47 4.12
C PHE A 436 -19.98 6.03 4.38
N PHE A 437 -19.04 5.08 4.47
CA PHE A 437 -19.35 3.69 4.85
C PHE A 437 -19.93 3.60 6.29
N THR A 438 -19.25 4.14 7.30
CA THR A 438 -19.73 4.02 8.70
C THR A 438 -21.03 4.79 8.94
N SER A 439 -21.17 5.97 8.34
CA SER A 439 -22.40 6.78 8.43
C SER A 439 -23.60 6.12 7.75
N GLY A 440 -23.40 5.35 6.67
CA GLY A 440 -24.48 4.59 6.03
C GLY A 440 -25.07 3.54 6.98
N ILE A 441 -24.21 2.81 7.70
CA ILE A 441 -24.62 1.88 8.75
C ILE A 441 -25.35 2.65 9.87
N GLY A 442 -24.78 3.76 10.33
CA GLY A 442 -25.35 4.54 11.43
C GLY A 442 -26.73 5.12 11.13
N VAL A 443 -26.89 5.80 9.99
CA VAL A 443 -28.16 6.35 9.52
C VAL A 443 -29.16 5.23 9.20
N GLY A 444 -28.71 4.09 8.68
CA GLY A 444 -29.54 2.90 8.50
C GLY A 444 -30.12 2.35 9.82
N ASN A 445 -29.37 2.40 10.92
CA ASN A 445 -29.90 2.02 12.23
C ASN A 445 -30.96 3.03 12.72
N PHE A 446 -30.76 4.33 12.55
CA PHE A 446 -31.80 5.34 12.86
C PHE A 446 -33.03 5.22 11.95
N LEU A 447 -32.85 4.86 10.67
CA LEU A 447 -33.96 4.55 9.77
C LEU A 447 -34.73 3.31 10.22
N ASN A 448 -34.05 2.28 10.77
CA ASN A 448 -34.71 1.13 11.38
C ASN A 448 -35.55 1.55 12.62
N SER A 449 -35.01 2.39 13.51
CA SER A 449 -35.79 3.00 14.61
C SER A 449 -37.04 3.72 14.13
N PHE A 450 -36.91 4.53 13.08
CA PHE A 450 -38.04 5.24 12.48
C PHE A 450 -39.09 4.27 11.92
N LEU A 451 -38.67 3.30 11.10
CA LEU A 451 -39.58 2.33 10.48
C LEU A 451 -40.32 1.48 11.52
N VAL A 452 -39.63 0.96 12.53
CA VAL A 452 -40.23 0.17 13.63
C VAL A 452 -41.25 1.00 14.41
N THR A 453 -40.89 2.23 14.81
CA THR A 453 -41.79 3.14 15.54
C THR A 453 -42.99 3.59 14.69
N MET A 454 -42.79 3.79 13.39
CA MET A 454 -43.81 4.23 12.45
C MET A 454 -44.82 3.12 12.14
N VAL A 455 -44.35 1.89 11.89
CA VAL A 455 -45.23 0.73 11.69
C VAL A 455 -46.06 0.44 12.93
N ASP A 456 -45.46 0.44 14.12
CA ASP A 456 -46.21 0.26 15.38
C ASP A 456 -47.30 1.33 15.55
N LYS A 457 -46.91 2.61 15.44
CA LYS A 457 -47.83 3.75 15.62
C LYS A 457 -48.94 3.84 14.57
N ILE A 458 -48.77 3.27 13.38
CA ILE A 458 -49.83 3.19 12.37
C ILE A 458 -50.71 1.96 12.61
N THR A 459 -50.14 0.79 12.89
CA THR A 459 -50.87 -0.49 12.92
C THR A 459 -51.66 -0.68 14.22
N GLY A 460 -51.09 -0.24 15.35
CA GLY A 460 -51.74 -0.22 16.67
C GLY A 460 -52.91 0.77 16.81
N ARG A 461 -53.23 1.56 15.77
CA ARG A 461 -54.38 2.50 15.78
C ARG A 461 -55.73 1.87 15.45
N GLY A 462 -55.74 0.69 14.85
CA GLY A 462 -56.99 0.02 14.41
C GLY A 462 -57.06 -1.48 14.68
N SER A 463 -55.96 -2.12 15.07
CA SER A 463 -55.90 -3.55 15.40
C SER A 463 -54.66 -3.84 16.27
N LYS A 464 -54.28 -5.12 16.43
CA LYS A 464 -53.01 -5.48 17.08
C LYS A 464 -51.83 -4.94 16.25
N SER A 465 -50.86 -4.31 16.91
CA SER A 465 -49.62 -3.85 16.27
C SER A 465 -48.89 -5.03 15.59
N TRP A 466 -48.26 -4.76 14.45
CA TRP A 466 -47.42 -5.75 13.77
C TRP A 466 -46.18 -6.12 14.59
N ILE A 467 -45.72 -5.24 15.49
CA ILE A 467 -44.57 -5.46 16.37
C ILE A 467 -45.04 -5.38 17.83
N GLY A 468 -45.80 -6.37 18.27
CA GLY A 468 -46.33 -6.44 19.64
C GLY A 468 -45.34 -7.00 20.67
N ASN A 469 -45.57 -6.67 21.95
CA ASN A 469 -44.82 -7.24 23.09
C ASN A 469 -45.00 -8.76 23.24
N ASN A 470 -46.13 -9.29 22.79
CA ASN A 470 -46.31 -10.73 22.63
C ASN A 470 -45.94 -11.12 21.20
N LEU A 471 -44.70 -11.60 21.03
CA LEU A 471 -44.21 -12.07 19.73
C LEU A 471 -44.97 -13.30 19.21
N ASN A 472 -45.74 -14.02 20.05
CA ASN A 472 -46.59 -15.12 19.60
C ASN A 472 -47.99 -14.66 19.14
N ASP A 473 -48.33 -13.38 19.32
CA ASP A 473 -49.67 -12.81 19.08
C ASP A 473 -49.61 -11.46 18.34
N CYS A 474 -48.56 -11.26 17.52
CA CYS A 474 -48.37 -10.09 16.68
C CYS A 474 -48.04 -10.47 15.22
N HIS A 475 -48.24 -9.52 14.30
CA HIS A 475 -48.03 -9.72 12.86
C HIS A 475 -46.61 -9.36 12.40
N LEU A 476 -45.62 -10.06 12.97
CA LEU A 476 -44.21 -9.91 12.58
C LEU A 476 -43.98 -10.33 11.12
N ASP A 477 -44.83 -11.22 10.59
CA ASP A 477 -44.90 -11.58 9.18
C ASP A 477 -45.22 -10.38 8.29
N TYR A 478 -46.17 -9.52 8.68
CA TYR A 478 -46.48 -8.30 7.92
C TYR A 478 -45.33 -7.28 7.95
N TYR A 479 -44.57 -7.20 9.06
CA TYR A 479 -43.37 -6.35 9.11
C TYR A 479 -42.23 -6.86 8.22
N TYR A 480 -41.95 -8.17 8.20
CA TYR A 480 -40.95 -8.73 7.27
C TYR A 480 -41.41 -8.66 5.80
N GLY A 481 -42.72 -8.79 5.52
CA GLY A 481 -43.29 -8.53 4.21
C GLY A 481 -43.13 -7.07 3.75
N PHE A 482 -43.34 -6.12 4.67
CA PHE A 482 -43.08 -4.69 4.44
C PHE A 482 -41.60 -4.39 4.15
N LEU A 483 -40.67 -4.99 4.91
CA LEU A 483 -39.23 -4.88 4.62
C LEU A 483 -38.87 -5.51 3.28
N LEU A 484 -39.46 -6.65 2.89
CA LEU A 484 -39.28 -7.28 1.58
C LEU A 484 -39.74 -6.38 0.43
N ILE A 485 -40.91 -5.74 0.57
CA ILE A 485 -41.43 -4.79 -0.44
C ILE A 485 -40.47 -3.60 -0.59
N ILE A 486 -40.08 -2.96 0.52
CA ILE A 486 -39.16 -1.81 0.48
C ILE A 486 -37.77 -2.22 -0.05
N SER A 487 -37.26 -3.40 0.32
CA SER A 487 -36.00 -3.93 -0.21
C SER A 487 -36.05 -4.16 -1.73
N THR A 488 -37.17 -4.71 -2.23
CA THR A 488 -37.40 -4.94 -3.66
C THR A 488 -37.49 -3.63 -4.45
N LEU A 489 -38.22 -2.63 -3.93
CA LEU A 489 -38.27 -1.28 -4.51
C LEU A 489 -36.89 -0.60 -4.48
N ASN A 490 -36.14 -0.76 -3.39
CA ASN A 490 -34.79 -0.22 -3.25
C ASN A 490 -33.78 -0.90 -4.19
N LEU A 491 -33.94 -2.19 -4.52
CA LEU A 491 -33.14 -2.85 -5.56
C LEU A 491 -33.40 -2.21 -6.93
N GLY A 492 -34.66 -1.88 -7.26
CA GLY A 492 -34.99 -1.09 -8.46
C GLY A 492 -34.37 0.31 -8.46
N ALA A 493 -34.45 1.02 -7.33
CA ALA A 493 -33.82 2.33 -7.15
C ALA A 493 -32.28 2.25 -7.24
N PHE A 494 -31.66 1.17 -6.76
CA PHE A 494 -30.23 0.92 -6.88
C PHE A 494 -29.80 0.64 -8.33
N VAL A 495 -30.58 -0.16 -9.08
CA VAL A 495 -30.31 -0.38 -10.52
C VAL A 495 -30.41 0.93 -11.30
N TRP A 496 -31.42 1.76 -11.01
CA TRP A 496 -31.53 3.11 -11.58
C TRP A 496 -30.31 3.98 -11.21
N ALA A 497 -29.99 4.09 -9.92
CA ALA A 497 -28.88 4.89 -9.40
C ALA A 497 -27.53 4.47 -10.00
N SER A 498 -27.23 3.17 -9.99
CA SER A 498 -25.99 2.61 -10.54
C SER A 498 -25.89 2.74 -12.07
N SER A 499 -27.00 2.71 -12.81
CA SER A 499 -27.01 3.01 -14.26
C SER A 499 -26.72 4.48 -14.59
N ARG A 500 -26.88 5.38 -13.61
CA ARG A 500 -26.59 6.83 -13.74
C ARG A 500 -25.28 7.24 -13.07
N PHE A 501 -24.63 6.36 -12.31
CA PHE A 501 -23.38 6.66 -11.64
C PHE A 501 -22.20 6.65 -12.62
N ILE A 502 -21.56 7.81 -12.79
CA ILE A 502 -20.32 7.95 -13.56
C ILE A 502 -19.17 7.68 -12.62
N TYR A 503 -18.45 6.58 -12.84
CA TYR A 503 -17.21 6.28 -12.11
C TYR A 503 -16.20 7.42 -12.27
N LYS A 504 -15.41 7.67 -11.22
CA LYS A 504 -14.19 8.48 -11.28
C LYS A 504 -13.33 7.94 -12.41
N LYS A 505 -13.18 8.73 -13.48
CA LYS A 505 -12.27 8.41 -14.58
C LYS A 505 -10.85 8.44 -14.02
N GLU A 506 -10.13 7.33 -14.13
CA GLU A 506 -8.67 7.41 -14.20
C GLU A 506 -8.34 8.34 -15.37
N ILE A 507 -7.55 9.40 -15.12
CA ILE A 507 -7.28 10.42 -16.14
C ILE A 507 -6.21 9.90 -17.10
N ILE A 508 -6.60 8.96 -17.95
CA ILE A 508 -5.94 8.71 -19.23
C ILE A 508 -6.25 9.94 -20.10
N LYS A 509 -5.36 10.93 -20.05
CA LYS A 509 -5.37 12.08 -20.96
C LYS A 509 -4.98 11.60 -22.36
N VAL A 510 -5.98 11.15 -23.11
CA VAL A 510 -5.88 11.13 -24.58
C VAL A 510 -5.79 12.59 -25.03
N ASN A 511 -4.66 12.98 -25.60
CA ASN A 511 -4.53 14.28 -26.25
C ASN A 511 -5.27 14.26 -27.60
N GLU A 512 -6.59 14.49 -27.58
CA GLU A 512 -7.30 14.94 -28.77
C GLU A 512 -6.92 16.41 -29.04
N SER A 513 -5.83 16.60 -29.79
CA SER A 513 -5.50 17.89 -30.39
C SER A 513 -6.51 18.24 -31.47
N CYS A 514 -6.94 19.50 -31.50
CA CYS A 514 -8.08 19.95 -32.30
C CYS A 514 -8.00 19.58 -33.79
N VAL A 515 -9.04 18.92 -34.29
CA VAL A 515 -9.41 18.94 -35.71
C VAL A 515 -10.79 19.54 -35.82
N GLN A 516 -10.91 20.70 -36.47
CA GLN A 516 -12.20 21.21 -36.93
C GLN A 516 -12.60 20.44 -38.18
N LEU A 517 -13.71 19.71 -38.13
CA LEU A 517 -14.51 19.33 -39.30
C LEU A 517 -16.00 19.49 -38.97
N GLU A 518 -16.78 19.81 -39.99
CA GLU A 518 -18.15 20.28 -39.85
C GLU A 518 -19.14 19.18 -39.46
N GLU A 519 -20.21 19.59 -38.76
CA GLU A 519 -21.37 18.75 -38.50
C GLU A 519 -22.12 18.44 -39.79
N LYS A 520 -22.25 17.16 -40.14
CA LYS A 520 -23.24 16.72 -41.13
C LYS A 520 -23.84 15.36 -40.78
N THR A 521 -25.10 15.22 -41.18
CA THR A 521 -26.07 14.28 -40.61
C THR A 521 -25.78 12.81 -40.87
N LEU A 522 -25.91 12.02 -39.80
CA LEU A 522 -26.50 10.69 -39.71
C LEU A 522 -26.76 9.93 -41.03
N ASP A 523 -26.17 8.73 -41.17
CA ASP A 523 -26.92 7.58 -41.67
C ASP A 523 -26.36 6.21 -41.22
N THR A 524 -27.10 5.14 -41.54
CA THR A 524 -27.03 3.76 -41.00
C THR A 524 -25.68 2.99 -40.97
N SER A 525 -25.55 2.15 -39.94
CA SER A 525 -24.66 0.96 -39.86
C SER A 525 -25.00 -0.13 -40.91
N PRO A 526 -24.10 -1.09 -41.27
CA PRO A 526 -23.26 -1.84 -40.33
C PRO A 526 -21.83 -2.26 -40.81
N LEU A 527 -21.17 -3.07 -39.98
CA LEU A 527 -19.94 -3.87 -40.27
C LEU A 527 -18.63 -3.08 -40.51
N GLY A 528 -18.01 -2.63 -39.41
CA GLY A 528 -16.58 -2.29 -39.35
C GLY A 528 -15.83 -3.21 -38.37
N LEU A 529 -14.58 -3.58 -38.70
CA LEU A 529 -13.73 -4.37 -37.80
C LEU A 529 -13.42 -3.58 -36.52
N THR A 530 -13.48 -4.23 -35.36
CA THR A 530 -12.94 -3.68 -34.12
C THR A 530 -11.41 -3.62 -34.20
N THR A 531 -10.85 -2.44 -34.48
CA THR A 531 -9.43 -2.18 -34.29
C THR A 531 -9.08 -2.28 -32.82
N ALA A 532 -8.48 -3.41 -32.42
CA ALA A 532 -8.05 -3.61 -31.04
C ALA A 532 -6.84 -2.72 -30.73
N ASN A 533 -7.05 -1.65 -29.96
CA ASN A 533 -5.95 -0.83 -29.45
C ASN A 533 -5.03 -1.69 -28.58
N ALA A 534 -3.78 -1.87 -29.03
CA ALA A 534 -2.84 -2.82 -28.46
C ALA A 534 -2.17 -2.27 -27.18
N GLN A 535 -2.91 -2.26 -26.07
CA GLN A 535 -2.44 -1.78 -24.77
C GLN A 535 -1.19 -2.55 -24.30
N LEU A 536 -0.24 -1.83 -23.68
CA LEU A 536 0.96 -2.43 -23.09
C LEU A 536 0.60 -3.49 -22.02
N SER A 537 1.32 -4.60 -22.00
CA SER A 537 1.09 -5.73 -21.09
C SER A 537 2.39 -6.36 -20.61
N THR A 538 2.41 -6.85 -19.36
CA THR A 538 3.61 -7.43 -18.73
C THR A 538 4.03 -8.78 -19.35
N ASN A 539 3.12 -9.42 -20.09
CA ASN A 539 3.33 -10.70 -20.77
C ASN A 539 3.36 -10.59 -22.31
N PHE A 540 3.51 -9.39 -22.89
CA PHE A 540 3.45 -9.15 -24.34
C PHE A 540 4.31 -10.13 -25.16
N TYR A 541 5.59 -10.28 -24.79
CA TYR A 541 6.54 -11.17 -25.47
C TYR A 541 6.52 -12.64 -25.00
N SER A 542 5.61 -13.03 -24.08
CA SER A 542 5.60 -14.37 -23.46
C SER A 542 5.51 -15.55 -24.45
N LYS A 543 4.99 -15.32 -25.66
CA LYS A 543 4.93 -16.31 -26.74
C LYS A 543 5.96 -16.09 -27.85
N SER A 544 6.33 -14.84 -28.14
CA SER A 544 7.15 -14.46 -29.29
C SER A 544 8.64 -14.28 -28.96
N CYS A 545 8.97 -13.99 -27.70
CA CYS A 545 10.34 -14.00 -27.17
C CYS A 545 10.33 -14.40 -25.68
N PRO A 546 10.05 -15.68 -25.35
CA PRO A 546 9.97 -16.13 -23.95
C PRO A 546 11.30 -15.94 -23.19
N ASN A 547 12.43 -15.98 -23.90
CA ASN A 547 13.77 -15.81 -23.35
C ASN A 547 14.24 -14.33 -23.28
N LEU A 548 13.34 -13.34 -23.45
CA LEU A 548 13.70 -11.92 -23.47
C LEU A 548 14.45 -11.47 -22.21
N PHE A 549 13.87 -11.68 -21.02
CA PHE A 549 14.49 -11.25 -19.77
C PHE A 549 15.83 -11.96 -19.48
N SER A 550 15.97 -13.22 -19.89
CA SER A 550 17.22 -13.98 -19.77
C SER A 550 18.28 -13.57 -20.80
N ALA A 551 17.90 -12.94 -21.92
CA ALA A 551 18.84 -12.32 -22.86
C ALA A 551 19.29 -10.92 -22.41
N VAL A 552 18.39 -10.11 -21.84
CA VAL A 552 18.71 -8.75 -21.37
C VAL A 552 19.57 -8.76 -20.09
N LYS A 553 19.12 -9.47 -19.05
CA LYS A 553 19.68 -9.33 -17.69
C LYS A 553 21.20 -9.59 -17.61
N PRO A 554 21.79 -10.61 -18.25
CA PRO A 554 23.23 -10.87 -18.15
C PRO A 554 24.09 -9.75 -18.75
N VAL A 555 23.64 -9.12 -19.83
CA VAL A 555 24.36 -8.01 -20.48
C VAL A 555 24.33 -6.76 -19.61
N VAL A 556 23.16 -6.43 -19.05
CA VAL A 556 22.99 -5.31 -18.10
C VAL A 556 23.82 -5.56 -16.82
N GLN A 557 23.78 -6.78 -16.27
CA GLN A 557 24.58 -7.19 -15.11
C GLN A 557 26.08 -7.07 -15.37
N SER A 558 26.57 -7.52 -16.53
CA SER A 558 27.98 -7.40 -16.91
C SER A 558 28.41 -5.92 -17.00
N ALA A 559 27.63 -5.08 -17.68
CA ALA A 559 27.92 -3.66 -17.79
C ALA A 559 27.94 -2.94 -16.43
N ILE A 560 27.04 -3.29 -15.51
CA ILE A 560 26.98 -2.72 -14.16
C ILE A 560 28.09 -3.27 -13.24
N ASN A 561 28.57 -4.49 -13.47
CA ASN A 561 29.72 -5.02 -12.76
C ASN A 561 31.03 -4.35 -13.21
N ASN A 562 31.15 -4.04 -14.50
CA ASN A 562 32.29 -3.28 -15.04
C ASN A 562 32.27 -1.81 -14.58
N GLU A 563 31.09 -1.18 -14.49
CA GLU A 563 30.92 0.17 -13.95
C GLU A 563 29.56 0.34 -13.27
N LYS A 564 29.50 0.46 -11.94
CA LYS A 564 28.23 0.60 -11.19
C LYS A 564 27.38 1.80 -11.65
N ARG A 565 28.02 2.89 -12.08
CA ARG A 565 27.37 4.09 -12.65
C ARG A 565 26.56 3.79 -13.93
N MET A 566 26.85 2.70 -14.64
CA MET A 566 26.08 2.32 -15.83
C MET A 566 24.61 2.06 -15.49
N GLY A 567 24.29 1.52 -14.32
CA GLY A 567 22.90 1.30 -13.92
C GLY A 567 22.11 2.60 -13.78
N ALA A 568 22.70 3.61 -13.11
CA ALA A 568 22.13 4.96 -13.05
C ALA A 568 22.01 5.60 -14.45
N SER A 569 22.94 5.29 -15.35
CA SER A 569 22.93 5.78 -16.74
C SER A 569 21.75 5.22 -17.53
N LEU A 570 21.45 3.93 -17.38
CA LEU A 570 20.34 3.24 -18.05
C LEU A 570 18.96 3.64 -17.48
N VAL A 571 18.85 3.80 -16.16
CA VAL A 571 17.63 4.37 -15.53
C VAL A 571 17.37 5.79 -16.06
N ARG A 572 18.41 6.62 -16.14
CA ARG A 572 18.30 7.97 -16.71
C ARG A 572 17.96 7.96 -18.20
N LEU A 573 18.50 7.02 -18.98
CA LEU A 573 18.20 6.91 -20.41
C LEU A 573 16.70 6.65 -20.66
N PHE A 574 16.05 5.83 -19.82
CA PHE A 574 14.61 5.60 -19.89
C PHE A 574 13.77 6.83 -19.50
N PHE A 575 14.17 7.57 -18.46
CA PHE A 575 13.55 8.85 -18.12
C PHE A 575 13.65 9.85 -19.29
N HIS A 576 14.83 9.93 -19.91
CA HIS A 576 15.09 10.83 -21.03
C HIS A 576 14.30 10.47 -22.31
N ASP A 577 14.05 9.18 -22.54
CA ASP A 577 13.16 8.70 -23.61
C ASP A 577 11.71 9.13 -23.34
N CYS A 578 11.12 8.67 -22.23
CA CYS A 578 9.72 8.89 -21.90
C CYS A 578 9.32 10.37 -21.71
N PHE A 579 10.27 11.28 -21.45
CA PHE A 579 10.02 12.73 -21.35
C PHE A 579 10.03 13.46 -22.70
N VAL A 580 10.26 12.77 -23.82
CA VAL A 580 10.37 13.37 -25.17
C VAL A 580 9.45 12.65 -26.15
N ASN A 581 8.25 13.20 -26.35
CA ASN A 581 7.13 12.65 -27.14
C ASN A 581 6.51 11.35 -26.60
N GLY A 582 7.27 10.47 -25.96
CA GLY A 582 6.80 9.26 -25.29
C GLY A 582 7.90 8.21 -25.15
N CYS A 583 7.59 7.07 -24.52
CA CYS A 583 8.53 5.96 -24.44
C CYS A 583 8.57 5.21 -25.80
N ASP A 584 9.30 5.75 -26.78
CA ASP A 584 9.36 5.25 -28.16
C ASP A 584 10.79 4.95 -28.65
N GLY A 585 11.78 5.07 -27.76
CA GLY A 585 13.20 4.86 -28.08
C GLY A 585 13.78 5.92 -29.02
N SER A 586 13.13 7.07 -29.25
CA SER A 586 13.63 8.15 -30.12
C SER A 586 14.99 8.68 -29.66
N VAL A 587 15.25 8.73 -28.34
CA VAL A 587 16.54 9.14 -27.76
C VAL A 587 17.73 8.27 -28.19
N LEU A 588 17.45 7.07 -28.71
CA LEU A 588 18.46 6.11 -29.19
C LEU A 588 18.93 6.39 -30.62
N LEU A 589 18.22 7.21 -31.41
CA LEU A 589 18.60 7.53 -32.78
C LEU A 589 19.87 8.40 -32.81
N ASP A 590 20.79 8.09 -33.71
CA ASP A 590 21.92 8.97 -34.06
C ASP A 590 21.49 9.98 -35.16
N ASP A 591 22.26 11.06 -35.31
CA ASP A 591 21.98 12.12 -36.29
C ASP A 591 21.96 11.59 -37.74
N THR A 592 21.09 12.15 -38.59
CA THR A 592 20.96 11.81 -40.01
C THR A 592 20.96 13.07 -40.89
N SER A 593 20.96 12.90 -42.20
CA SER A 593 20.79 14.01 -43.15
C SER A 593 19.37 14.60 -43.17
N SER A 594 18.37 13.91 -42.60
CA SER A 594 16.97 14.34 -42.57
C SER A 594 16.50 14.83 -41.18
N PHE A 595 17.21 14.49 -40.10
CA PHE A 595 16.94 15.00 -38.74
C PHE A 595 18.19 15.02 -37.86
N THR A 596 18.23 15.96 -36.91
CA THR A 596 19.18 15.93 -35.78
C THR A 596 18.56 15.17 -34.62
N GLY A 597 19.30 14.20 -34.08
CA GLY A 597 18.88 13.36 -32.97
C GLY A 597 19.04 14.02 -31.61
N GLU A 598 18.24 13.57 -30.65
CA GLU A 598 18.19 14.15 -29.31
C GLU A 598 19.49 14.03 -28.52
N LYS A 599 20.42 13.14 -28.91
CA LYS A 599 21.72 12.98 -28.23
C LYS A 599 22.55 14.26 -28.20
N THR A 600 22.32 15.19 -29.13
CA THR A 600 22.98 16.50 -29.18
C THR A 600 22.22 17.60 -28.40
N ALA A 601 21.03 17.32 -27.87
CA ALA A 601 20.25 18.26 -27.05
C ALA A 601 21.00 18.64 -25.76
N ASN A 602 20.78 19.84 -25.24
CA ASN A 602 21.42 20.36 -24.03
C ASN A 602 21.41 19.41 -22.81
N PRO A 603 20.31 18.71 -22.46
CA PRO A 603 20.32 17.77 -21.33
C PRO A 603 21.03 16.43 -21.62
N ASN A 604 21.25 16.09 -22.90
CA ASN A 604 21.83 14.83 -23.37
C ASN A 604 23.32 14.95 -23.72
N ARG A 605 23.73 16.06 -24.34
CA ARG A 605 25.06 16.29 -24.89
C ARG A 605 26.14 16.17 -23.80
N ASN A 606 27.09 15.26 -24.01
CA ASN A 606 28.18 14.97 -23.06
C ASN A 606 27.64 14.62 -21.65
N SER A 607 26.51 13.91 -21.58
CA SER A 607 25.75 13.69 -20.34
C SER A 607 24.97 12.36 -20.33
N ALA A 608 24.20 12.06 -21.38
CA ALA A 608 23.55 10.76 -21.59
C ALA A 608 24.58 9.72 -22.10
N ARG A 609 24.43 8.46 -21.68
CA ARG A 609 25.40 7.37 -21.96
C ARG A 609 24.75 6.00 -21.75
N GLY A 610 25.45 4.93 -22.15
CA GLY A 610 24.95 3.55 -22.10
C GLY A 610 24.26 3.08 -23.38
N PHE A 611 24.29 3.89 -24.45
CA PHE A 611 23.79 3.53 -25.78
C PHE A 611 24.45 2.25 -26.30
N ASP A 612 25.75 2.11 -26.06
CA ASP A 612 26.58 0.92 -26.31
C ASP A 612 26.08 -0.32 -25.56
N VAL A 613 25.60 -0.18 -24.33
CA VAL A 613 24.98 -1.28 -23.58
C VAL A 613 23.63 -1.65 -24.18
N ILE A 614 22.84 -0.66 -24.64
CA ILE A 614 21.59 -0.91 -25.38
C ILE A 614 21.86 -1.60 -26.73
N ASP A 615 22.93 -1.25 -27.46
CA ASP A 615 23.34 -1.94 -28.68
C ASP A 615 23.71 -3.41 -28.41
N ASN A 616 24.45 -3.67 -27.33
CA ASN A 616 24.83 -5.02 -26.90
C ASN A 616 23.61 -5.85 -26.44
N VAL A 617 22.69 -5.27 -25.67
CA VAL A 617 21.43 -5.90 -25.28
C VAL A 617 20.59 -6.20 -26.52
N LYS A 618 20.45 -5.24 -27.45
CA LYS A 618 19.72 -5.44 -28.70
C LYS A 618 20.31 -6.56 -29.54
N SER A 619 21.64 -6.65 -29.63
CA SER A 619 22.34 -7.72 -30.34
C SER A 619 22.08 -9.11 -29.71
N ALA A 620 22.04 -9.19 -28.37
CA ALA A 620 21.68 -10.42 -27.67
C ALA A 620 20.19 -10.81 -27.85
N VAL A 621 19.29 -9.82 -27.85
CA VAL A 621 17.85 -10.03 -28.04
C VAL A 621 17.52 -10.40 -29.48
N GLU A 622 18.10 -9.73 -30.49
CA GLU A 622 17.93 -10.11 -31.90
C GLU A 622 18.47 -11.52 -32.19
N LYS A 623 19.54 -11.95 -31.51
CA LYS A 623 20.03 -13.34 -31.59
C LYS A 623 19.07 -14.36 -30.97
N ALA A 624 18.24 -13.95 -30.00
CA ALA A 624 17.27 -14.82 -29.34
C ALA A 624 15.88 -14.81 -30.01
N CYS A 625 15.46 -13.69 -30.60
CA CYS A 625 14.16 -13.49 -31.23
C CYS A 625 14.21 -12.37 -32.30
N PRO A 626 14.71 -12.67 -33.51
CA PRO A 626 14.97 -11.67 -34.55
C PRO A 626 13.74 -10.83 -34.93
N GLY A 627 13.87 -9.51 -34.91
CA GLY A 627 12.82 -8.56 -35.32
C GLY A 627 11.57 -8.52 -34.43
N VAL A 628 11.59 -9.14 -33.24
CA VAL A 628 10.41 -9.24 -32.36
C VAL A 628 10.31 -8.06 -31.39
N VAL A 629 11.41 -7.65 -30.76
CA VAL A 629 11.39 -6.78 -29.56
C VAL A 629 11.92 -5.37 -29.87
N SER A 630 11.15 -4.35 -29.52
CA SER A 630 11.52 -2.94 -29.74
C SER A 630 12.70 -2.49 -28.88
N CYS A 631 13.41 -1.46 -29.35
CA CYS A 631 14.44 -0.82 -28.54
C CYS A 631 13.84 -0.02 -27.37
N ALA A 632 12.64 0.56 -27.55
CA ALA A 632 11.86 1.19 -26.48
C ALA A 632 11.61 0.23 -25.27
N ASP A 633 11.18 -1.00 -25.53
CA ASP A 633 11.00 -2.01 -24.48
C ASP A 633 12.32 -2.50 -23.88
N ILE A 634 13.39 -2.58 -24.68
CA ILE A 634 14.74 -2.91 -24.19
C ILE A 634 15.24 -1.87 -23.18
N VAL A 635 15.05 -0.57 -23.43
CA VAL A 635 15.42 0.50 -22.48
C VAL A 635 14.58 0.41 -21.21
N ALA A 636 13.28 0.13 -21.32
CA ALA A 636 12.40 -0.06 -20.15
C ALA A 636 12.84 -1.25 -19.26
N ILE A 637 13.22 -2.38 -19.87
CA ILE A 637 13.73 -3.55 -19.13
C ILE A 637 15.10 -3.24 -18.52
N ALA A 638 16.01 -2.62 -19.29
CA ALA A 638 17.34 -2.26 -18.82
C ALA A 638 17.31 -1.30 -17.62
N ALA A 639 16.37 -0.34 -17.59
CA ALA A 639 16.16 0.53 -16.42
C ALA A 639 15.67 -0.24 -15.19
N ARG A 640 14.73 -1.18 -15.34
CA ARG A 640 14.24 -2.02 -14.22
C ARG A 640 15.34 -2.91 -13.68
N ASP A 641 16.03 -3.65 -14.56
CA ASP A 641 17.13 -4.53 -14.16
C ASP A 641 18.25 -3.72 -13.50
N SER A 642 18.56 -2.52 -14.00
CA SER A 642 19.55 -1.62 -13.40
C SER A 642 19.22 -1.18 -11.97
N ALA A 643 17.96 -0.81 -11.70
CA ALA A 643 17.53 -0.45 -10.35
C ALA A 643 17.67 -1.64 -9.39
N VAL A 644 17.21 -2.82 -9.80
CA VAL A 644 17.28 -4.06 -9.00
C VAL A 644 18.71 -4.50 -8.73
N ILE A 645 19.59 -4.43 -9.73
CA ILE A 645 21.00 -4.85 -9.62
C ILE A 645 21.80 -3.95 -8.66
N LEU A 646 21.35 -2.70 -8.46
CA LEU A 646 21.91 -1.77 -7.49
C LEU A 646 21.18 -1.79 -6.13
N GLY A 647 20.33 -2.79 -5.86
CA GLY A 647 19.64 -2.99 -4.57
C GLY A 647 18.25 -2.35 -4.45
N GLY A 648 17.76 -1.73 -5.52
CA GLY A 648 16.45 -1.09 -5.57
C GLY A 648 15.28 -2.06 -5.78
N PRO A 649 14.04 -1.55 -5.83
CA PRO A 649 12.85 -2.38 -5.97
C PRO A 649 12.73 -2.99 -7.38
N SER A 650 12.12 -4.18 -7.44
CA SER A 650 11.70 -4.80 -8.70
C SER A 650 10.24 -4.49 -9.01
N TRP A 651 9.90 -4.44 -10.30
CA TRP A 651 8.53 -4.32 -10.79
C TRP A 651 8.33 -5.06 -12.11
N ASP A 652 7.07 -5.36 -12.40
CA ASP A 652 6.66 -5.93 -13.68
C ASP A 652 6.62 -4.83 -14.75
N VAL A 653 7.59 -4.85 -15.66
CA VAL A 653 7.65 -3.91 -16.79
C VAL A 653 6.49 -4.24 -17.74
N LYS A 654 5.61 -3.27 -18.01
CA LYS A 654 4.64 -3.34 -19.11
C LYS A 654 5.40 -3.24 -20.44
N LEU A 655 5.05 -4.08 -21.43
CA LEU A 655 5.77 -4.23 -22.69
C LEU A 655 4.81 -4.20 -23.88
N GLY A 656 5.35 -4.03 -25.10
CA GLY A 656 4.60 -3.84 -26.34
C GLY A 656 4.78 -2.45 -26.96
N ARG A 657 5.76 -1.67 -26.51
CA ARG A 657 6.13 -0.38 -27.13
C ARG A 657 6.73 -0.62 -28.50
N ARG A 658 6.67 0.38 -29.36
CA ARG A 658 7.24 0.36 -30.70
C ARG A 658 8.18 1.54 -30.90
N ASP A 659 9.12 1.35 -31.81
CA ASP A 659 10.20 2.27 -32.06
C ASP A 659 9.77 3.43 -32.96
N ALA A 660 10.17 4.65 -32.59
CA ALA A 660 10.04 5.82 -33.44
C ALA A 660 10.99 5.77 -34.65
N ARG A 661 10.53 6.37 -35.76
CA ARG A 661 11.32 6.59 -37.00
C ARG A 661 12.01 7.96 -37.04
N THR A 662 11.69 8.82 -36.07
CA THR A 662 12.05 10.23 -35.99
C THR A 662 12.30 10.59 -34.53
N THR A 663 12.85 11.79 -34.31
CA THR A 663 13.36 12.26 -33.02
C THR A 663 13.26 13.78 -33.01
N SER A 664 13.20 14.41 -31.83
CA SER A 664 12.93 15.84 -31.69
C SER A 664 13.88 16.53 -30.72
N LEU A 665 14.98 17.04 -31.27
CA LEU A 665 15.96 17.89 -30.59
C LEU A 665 15.30 19.05 -29.81
N SER A 666 14.26 19.66 -30.37
CA SER A 666 13.53 20.77 -29.72
C SER A 666 12.67 20.29 -28.56
N ALA A 667 12.00 19.13 -28.67
CA ALA A 667 11.23 18.54 -27.57
C ALA A 667 12.16 18.08 -26.43
N ALA A 668 13.33 17.50 -26.71
CA ALA A 668 14.33 17.18 -25.67
C ALA A 668 14.86 18.42 -24.94
N ASN A 669 15.17 19.49 -25.68
CA ASN A 669 15.60 20.75 -25.07
C ASN A 669 14.51 21.42 -24.21
N ASN A 670 13.23 21.26 -24.58
CA ASN A 670 12.12 21.95 -23.93
C ASN A 670 11.39 21.13 -22.86
N GLY A 671 11.33 19.80 -22.98
CA GLY A 671 10.57 18.89 -22.11
C GLY A 671 11.35 18.37 -20.90
N ILE A 672 12.60 17.92 -21.11
CA ILE A 672 13.45 17.38 -20.04
C ILE A 672 13.77 18.51 -19.02
N PRO A 673 13.53 18.32 -17.71
CA PRO A 673 13.83 19.35 -16.72
C PRO A 673 15.35 19.62 -16.58
N PRO A 674 15.79 20.89 -16.57
CA PRO A 674 17.18 21.23 -16.26
C PRO A 674 17.45 21.10 -14.74
N PRO A 675 18.71 20.85 -14.32
CA PRO A 675 19.09 20.74 -12.90
C PRO A 675 18.92 22.05 -12.11
N THR A 676 18.63 23.16 -12.80
CA THR A 676 18.37 24.50 -12.27
C THR A 676 16.89 24.85 -12.13
N SER A 677 15.96 23.91 -12.41
CA SER A 677 14.53 24.20 -12.29
C SER A 677 14.06 24.27 -10.83
N ASN A 678 13.24 25.29 -10.54
CA ASN A 678 12.57 25.45 -9.26
C ASN A 678 11.37 24.49 -9.10
N LEU A 679 10.85 24.34 -7.87
CA LEU A 679 9.79 23.39 -7.56
C LEU A 679 8.53 23.54 -8.45
N ASN A 680 8.10 24.78 -8.74
CA ASN A 680 6.93 25.03 -9.60
C ASN A 680 7.16 24.60 -11.05
N GLN A 681 8.38 24.79 -11.57
CA GLN A 681 8.76 24.30 -12.90
C GLN A 681 8.82 22.78 -12.96
N LEU A 682 9.34 22.13 -11.91
CA LEU A 682 9.36 20.66 -11.81
C LEU A 682 7.94 20.08 -11.78
N ILE A 683 7.06 20.60 -10.92
CA ILE A 683 5.65 20.17 -10.83
C ILE A 683 4.92 20.40 -12.17
N SER A 684 5.11 21.56 -12.81
CA SER A 684 4.49 21.87 -14.12
C SER A 684 4.94 20.90 -15.21
N ARG A 685 6.25 20.58 -15.29
CA ARG A 685 6.81 19.65 -16.29
C ARG A 685 6.31 18.22 -16.10
N PHE A 686 6.26 17.73 -14.86
CA PHE A 686 5.79 16.37 -14.57
C PHE A 686 4.27 16.25 -14.78
N SER A 687 3.47 17.24 -14.34
CA SER A 687 2.01 17.22 -14.51
C SER A 687 1.55 17.40 -15.96
N ALA A 688 2.35 18.05 -16.82
CA ALA A 688 2.14 18.06 -18.26
C ALA A 688 2.21 16.67 -18.90
N LEU A 689 2.99 15.75 -18.31
CA LEU A 689 3.09 14.33 -18.70
C LEU A 689 2.20 13.40 -17.85
N GLY A 690 1.26 13.97 -17.08
CA GLY A 690 0.34 13.20 -16.22
C GLY A 690 0.93 12.65 -14.92
N LEU A 691 2.19 12.97 -14.60
CA LEU A 691 2.85 12.56 -13.37
C LEU A 691 2.50 13.53 -12.22
N SER A 692 2.12 13.00 -11.05
CA SER A 692 1.77 13.82 -9.88
C SER A 692 3.02 14.38 -9.17
N THR A 693 2.82 15.34 -8.26
CA THR A 693 3.86 15.83 -7.35
C THR A 693 4.49 14.71 -6.51
N ARG A 694 3.76 13.62 -6.22
CA ARG A 694 4.32 12.44 -5.53
C ARG A 694 5.22 11.62 -6.46
N ASP A 695 4.78 11.43 -7.71
CA ASP A 695 5.58 10.74 -8.73
C ASP A 695 6.87 11.52 -9.05
N LEU A 696 6.83 12.86 -9.08
CA LEU A 696 8.00 13.74 -9.15
C LEU A 696 9.01 13.41 -8.03
N VAL A 697 8.60 13.53 -6.76
CA VAL A 697 9.53 13.32 -5.62
C VAL A 697 10.06 11.89 -5.59
N ALA A 698 9.23 10.91 -5.94
CA ALA A 698 9.66 9.51 -6.03
C ALA A 698 10.67 9.29 -7.18
N LEU A 699 10.37 9.73 -8.40
CA LEU A 699 11.24 9.55 -9.57
C LEU A 699 12.58 10.29 -9.43
N THR A 700 12.61 11.50 -8.86
CA THR A 700 13.87 12.19 -8.54
C THR A 700 14.68 11.43 -7.47
N GLY A 701 14.05 10.57 -6.68
CA GLY A 701 14.73 9.63 -5.79
C GLY A 701 15.73 8.70 -6.49
N SER A 702 15.66 8.52 -7.82
CA SER A 702 16.69 7.84 -8.60
C SER A 702 18.08 8.49 -8.52
N HIS A 703 18.17 9.75 -8.08
CA HIS A 703 19.43 10.42 -7.73
C HIS A 703 20.13 9.83 -6.48
N THR A 704 19.58 8.79 -5.84
CA THR A 704 20.32 7.91 -4.92
C THR A 704 21.54 7.23 -5.55
N ILE A 705 21.60 7.12 -6.89
CA ILE A 705 22.72 6.50 -7.60
C ILE A 705 23.29 7.39 -8.70
N GLY A 706 24.58 7.22 -8.97
CA GLY A 706 25.26 7.85 -10.10
C GLY A 706 25.86 9.22 -9.78
N GLN A 707 26.20 9.97 -10.83
CA GLN A 707 27.06 11.15 -10.73
C GLN A 707 26.69 12.23 -11.75
N ALA A 708 26.70 13.48 -11.31
CA ALA A 708 26.58 14.67 -12.15
C ALA A 708 27.94 15.29 -12.47
N ARG A 709 28.00 16.10 -13.54
CA ARG A 709 29.17 16.91 -13.89
C ARG A 709 29.14 18.25 -13.15
N CYS A 710 30.31 18.84 -12.90
CA CYS A 710 30.47 20.15 -12.26
C CYS A 710 29.57 21.24 -12.90
N THR A 711 29.41 21.25 -14.23
CA THR A 711 28.49 22.15 -14.95
C THR A 711 27.05 22.14 -14.44
N SER A 712 26.57 21.03 -13.88
CA SER A 712 25.19 20.85 -13.41
C SER A 712 24.93 21.36 -11.99
N PHE A 713 25.98 21.58 -11.18
CA PHE A 713 25.86 22.01 -9.78
C PHE A 713 26.76 23.18 -9.38
N ARG A 714 27.69 23.64 -10.25
CA ARG A 714 28.60 24.78 -9.98
C ARG A 714 27.87 26.01 -9.45
N ALA A 715 26.81 26.45 -10.13
CA ALA A 715 26.06 27.64 -9.74
C ALA A 715 25.52 27.51 -8.30
N ARG A 716 24.95 26.35 -7.95
CA ARG A 716 24.46 26.05 -6.61
C ARG A 716 25.57 26.10 -5.57
N ILE A 717 26.64 25.33 -5.76
CA ILE A 717 27.68 25.19 -4.72
C ILE A 717 28.44 26.49 -4.44
N TYR A 718 28.38 27.49 -5.32
CA TYR A 718 28.97 28.82 -5.10
C TYR A 718 27.97 29.88 -4.66
N ASN A 719 26.73 29.88 -5.17
CA ASN A 719 25.81 31.02 -5.06
C ASN A 719 24.58 30.79 -4.15
N GLU A 720 24.24 29.54 -3.81
CA GLU A 720 23.06 29.25 -2.98
C GLU A 720 23.36 29.21 -1.48
N THR A 721 22.35 29.53 -0.67
CA THR A 721 22.43 29.60 0.80
C THR A 721 21.77 28.42 1.51
N ASN A 722 20.85 27.71 0.84
CA ASN A 722 20.22 26.48 1.30
C ASN A 722 21.09 25.24 0.96
N ILE A 723 22.35 25.29 1.38
CA ILE A 723 23.33 24.22 1.21
C ILE A 723 24.21 24.12 2.46
N ASP A 724 24.48 22.90 2.95
CA ASP A 724 25.44 22.70 4.02
C ASP A 724 26.82 23.24 3.60
N SER A 725 27.33 24.21 4.37
CA SER A 725 28.60 24.88 4.08
C SER A 725 29.81 23.94 4.05
N SER A 726 29.77 22.83 4.78
CA SER A 726 30.83 21.81 4.76
C SER A 726 30.75 20.97 3.48
N PHE A 727 29.57 20.48 3.11
CA PHE A 727 29.32 19.83 1.83
C PHE A 727 29.66 20.72 0.63
N ALA A 728 29.25 21.99 0.64
CA ALA A 728 29.58 22.97 -0.39
C ALA A 728 31.11 23.11 -0.57
N ARG A 729 31.86 23.25 0.53
CA ARG A 729 33.33 23.29 0.52
C ARG A 729 33.93 22.03 -0.10
N THR A 730 33.43 20.85 0.27
CA THR A 730 33.84 19.55 -0.27
C THR A 730 33.47 19.35 -1.75
N ARG A 731 32.42 19.99 -2.26
CA ARG A 731 32.12 19.99 -3.71
C ARG A 731 33.00 20.97 -4.50
N ARG A 732 33.33 22.14 -3.93
CA ARG A 732 34.18 23.17 -4.57
C ARG A 732 35.61 22.69 -4.86
N SER A 733 36.18 21.81 -4.03
CA SER A 733 37.56 21.31 -4.22
C SER A 733 37.76 20.57 -5.56
N ASN A 734 36.71 19.92 -6.09
CA ASN A 734 36.74 19.24 -7.38
C ASN A 734 35.84 19.90 -8.45
N CYS A 735 35.37 21.13 -8.23
CA CYS A 735 34.51 21.86 -9.15
C CYS A 735 34.84 23.36 -9.09
N PRO A 736 35.79 23.84 -9.91
CA PRO A 736 36.22 25.24 -9.92
C PRO A 736 35.10 26.23 -10.24
N SER A 737 35.20 27.46 -9.74
CA SER A 737 34.24 28.55 -9.99
C SER A 737 34.21 29.00 -11.45
N THR A 738 35.34 28.97 -12.14
CA THR A 738 35.46 29.40 -13.55
C THR A 738 34.90 28.33 -14.48
N SER A 739 33.87 28.69 -15.26
CA SER A 739 33.34 27.84 -16.35
C SER A 739 34.41 27.52 -17.39
N GLY A 740 34.35 26.32 -17.98
CA GLY A 740 35.40 25.76 -18.83
C GLY A 740 36.45 24.97 -18.05
N THR A 741 36.79 25.39 -16.83
CA THR A 741 37.77 24.69 -15.98
C THR A 741 37.08 23.64 -15.11
N GLY A 742 37.42 22.37 -15.29
CA GLY A 742 36.84 21.26 -14.52
C GLY A 742 35.39 20.93 -14.87
N ASP A 743 34.87 21.38 -16.03
CA ASP A 743 33.49 21.15 -16.49
C ASP A 743 33.09 19.67 -16.62
N ASN A 744 34.07 18.77 -16.71
CA ASN A 744 33.87 17.32 -16.80
C ASN A 744 34.06 16.60 -15.47
N ASN A 745 34.50 17.30 -14.41
CA ASN A 745 34.72 16.72 -13.10
C ASN A 745 33.40 16.23 -12.51
N LEU A 746 33.44 15.07 -11.86
CA LEU A 746 32.26 14.34 -11.43
C LEU A 746 32.08 14.43 -9.91
N ALA A 747 30.82 14.54 -9.48
CA ALA A 747 30.42 14.33 -8.09
C ALA A 747 29.24 13.35 -8.04
N PRO A 748 29.20 12.44 -7.06
CA PRO A 748 28.05 11.57 -6.89
C PRO A 748 26.83 12.37 -6.43
N LEU A 749 25.65 11.94 -6.89
CA LEU A 749 24.37 12.55 -6.55
C LEU A 749 23.98 12.26 -5.08
N ASP A 750 24.26 11.04 -4.60
CA ASP A 750 24.25 10.67 -3.18
C ASP A 750 25.66 10.64 -2.61
N LEU A 751 25.87 11.24 -1.43
CA LEU A 751 27.16 11.22 -0.74
C LEU A 751 27.40 9.96 0.10
N GLN A 752 26.34 9.32 0.59
CA GLN A 752 26.38 8.21 1.55
C GLN A 752 26.58 6.88 0.84
N THR A 753 25.77 6.63 -0.21
CA THR A 753 25.70 5.33 -0.90
C THR A 753 25.65 5.51 -2.43
N PRO A 754 26.69 6.12 -3.04
CA PRO A 754 26.68 6.59 -4.44
C PRO A 754 26.43 5.52 -5.53
N THR A 755 26.45 4.23 -5.14
CA THR A 755 26.27 3.05 -5.99
C THR A 755 25.18 2.09 -5.50
N SER A 756 24.42 2.44 -4.45
CA SER A 756 23.28 1.66 -3.96
C SER A 756 21.97 2.43 -4.15
N PHE A 757 20.93 1.75 -4.60
CA PHE A 757 19.60 2.34 -4.77
C PHE A 757 18.81 2.22 -3.47
N ASP A 758 18.81 3.27 -2.65
CA ASP A 758 18.19 3.29 -1.33
C ASP A 758 17.55 4.66 -1.02
N ASN A 759 17.20 4.95 0.24
CA ASN A 759 16.53 6.20 0.62
C ASN A 759 17.45 7.30 1.20
N ASN A 760 18.78 7.14 1.13
CA ASN A 760 19.76 8.13 1.61
C ASN A 760 19.67 9.46 0.86
N TYR A 761 19.24 9.47 -0.40
CA TYR A 761 19.03 10.70 -1.18
C TYR A 761 18.13 11.69 -0.42
N PHE A 762 17.01 11.20 0.11
CA PHE A 762 16.08 12.02 0.89
C PHE A 762 16.68 12.46 2.24
N LYS A 763 17.51 11.64 2.87
CA LYS A 763 18.26 12.02 4.09
C LYS A 763 19.29 13.11 3.79
N ASN A 764 19.91 13.11 2.61
CA ASN A 764 20.79 14.19 2.17
C ASN A 764 19.98 15.48 1.97
N LEU A 765 18.78 15.44 1.37
CA LEU A 765 17.91 16.61 1.25
C LEU A 765 17.59 17.25 2.62
N LEU A 766 17.24 16.43 3.63
CA LEU A 766 16.96 16.91 5.00
C LEU A 766 18.14 17.70 5.60
N ASN A 767 19.37 17.32 5.25
CA ASN A 767 20.61 17.92 5.75
C ASN A 767 21.17 19.03 4.83
N GLN A 768 20.38 19.52 3.86
CA GLN A 768 20.80 20.49 2.83
C GLN A 768 21.96 20.00 1.94
N ARG A 769 22.05 18.68 1.75
CA ARG A 769 23.09 17.95 1.01
C ARG A 769 22.60 17.31 -0.29
N GLY A 770 21.44 17.70 -0.83
CA GLY A 770 21.15 17.44 -2.25
C GLY A 770 22.26 18.03 -3.11
N LEU A 771 22.53 17.51 -4.32
CA LEU A 771 23.62 18.03 -5.15
C LEU A 771 23.15 19.18 -6.05
N LEU A 772 22.13 18.91 -6.85
CA LEU A 772 21.56 19.84 -7.82
C LEU A 772 20.66 20.87 -7.15
N HIS A 773 20.34 21.96 -7.85
CA HIS A 773 19.32 22.91 -7.39
C HIS A 773 17.94 22.22 -7.34
N SER A 774 17.57 21.53 -8.42
CA SER A 774 16.34 20.74 -8.51
C SER A 774 16.15 19.73 -7.38
N ASP A 775 17.23 19.15 -6.84
CA ASP A 775 17.19 18.20 -5.73
C ASP A 775 16.72 18.91 -4.45
N GLN A 776 17.40 20.01 -4.09
CA GLN A 776 17.11 20.73 -2.86
C GLN A 776 15.78 21.50 -2.92
N GLN A 777 15.31 21.86 -4.11
CA GLN A 777 13.96 22.43 -4.32
C GLN A 777 12.83 21.49 -3.85
N LEU A 778 13.06 20.19 -3.71
CA LEU A 778 12.09 19.26 -3.13
C LEU A 778 11.99 19.36 -1.60
N PHE A 779 12.98 19.96 -0.92
CA PHE A 779 13.02 20.13 0.53
C PHE A 779 13.55 21.52 0.91
N ASN A 780 12.63 22.48 0.95
CA ASN A 780 12.95 23.91 1.08
C ASN A 780 11.79 24.71 1.71
N GLY A 781 11.00 24.08 2.59
CA GLY A 781 9.77 24.65 3.13
C GLY A 781 8.60 24.63 2.13
N GLY A 782 8.62 23.70 1.17
CA GLY A 782 7.64 23.58 0.10
C GLY A 782 6.58 22.51 0.33
N SER A 783 5.66 22.37 -0.63
CA SER A 783 4.59 21.35 -0.58
C SER A 783 5.10 19.91 -0.64
N THR A 784 6.34 19.69 -1.07
CA THR A 784 7.02 18.39 -1.16
C THR A 784 7.76 17.97 0.11
N ASP A 785 7.99 18.88 1.07
CA ASP A 785 8.75 18.63 2.30
C ASP A 785 8.24 17.41 3.09
N SER A 786 6.91 17.20 3.12
CA SER A 786 6.25 16.09 3.82
C SER A 786 6.51 14.74 3.13
N ILE A 787 6.63 14.73 1.81
CA ILE A 787 6.92 13.55 1.00
C ILE A 787 8.39 13.15 1.19
N VAL A 788 9.32 14.12 1.16
CA VAL A 788 10.74 13.88 1.43
C VAL A 788 10.96 13.29 2.83
N ARG A 789 10.32 13.85 3.87
CA ARG A 789 10.36 13.29 5.25
C ARG A 789 9.73 11.90 5.35
N THR A 790 8.75 11.58 4.50
CA THR A 790 8.17 10.22 4.43
C THR A 790 9.17 9.23 3.84
N TYR A 791 9.88 9.62 2.79
CA TYR A 791 10.84 8.76 2.10
C TYR A 791 12.16 8.57 2.86
N SER A 792 12.70 9.62 3.50
CA SER A 792 13.88 9.51 4.38
C SER A 792 13.68 8.50 5.52
N ASN A 793 12.45 8.38 6.01
CA ASN A 793 12.08 7.58 7.18
C ASN A 793 11.53 6.20 6.82
N GLY A 794 11.24 5.93 5.54
CA GLY A 794 10.57 4.71 5.10
C GLY A 794 10.93 4.29 3.68
N GLN A 795 12.05 3.57 3.53
CA GLN A 795 12.53 3.05 2.24
C GLN A 795 11.48 2.20 1.50
N SER A 796 10.69 1.40 2.21
CA SER A 796 9.58 0.63 1.62
C SER A 796 8.48 1.51 1.02
N THR A 797 8.23 2.70 1.59
CA THR A 797 7.27 3.67 1.03
C THR A 797 7.86 4.33 -0.21
N PHE A 798 9.12 4.77 -0.15
CA PHE A 798 9.86 5.29 -1.31
C PHE A 798 9.87 4.28 -2.46
N PHE A 799 10.23 3.03 -2.20
CA PHE A 799 10.29 1.97 -3.21
C PHE A 799 8.91 1.69 -3.83
N SER A 800 7.84 1.68 -3.03
CA SER A 800 6.48 1.48 -3.54
C SER A 800 6.04 2.62 -4.47
N ASP A 801 6.32 3.87 -4.12
CA ASP A 801 5.98 5.02 -4.95
C ASP A 801 6.91 5.16 -6.16
N PHE A 802 8.19 4.79 -6.04
CA PHE A 802 9.14 4.75 -7.16
C PHE A 802 8.69 3.73 -8.21
N VAL A 803 8.26 2.53 -7.80
CA VAL A 803 7.66 1.55 -8.70
C VAL A 803 6.41 2.10 -9.39
N ALA A 804 5.50 2.75 -8.65
CA ALA A 804 4.31 3.36 -9.23
C ALA A 804 4.67 4.48 -10.24
N GLY A 805 5.62 5.34 -9.91
CA GLY A 805 6.15 6.39 -10.78
C GLY A 805 6.83 5.84 -12.03
N MET A 806 7.67 4.81 -11.92
CA MET A 806 8.35 4.17 -13.06
C MET A 806 7.37 3.46 -14.01
N ILE A 807 6.30 2.85 -13.48
CA ILE A 807 5.24 2.25 -14.31
C ILE A 807 4.47 3.35 -15.05
N LYS A 808 4.01 4.41 -14.35
CA LYS A 808 3.32 5.55 -14.98
C LYS A 808 4.19 6.24 -16.04
N MET A 809 5.45 6.50 -15.72
CA MET A 809 6.41 7.09 -16.65
C MET A 809 6.59 6.21 -17.89
N GLY A 810 6.67 4.89 -17.71
CA GLY A 810 6.73 3.93 -18.80
C GLY A 810 5.47 3.83 -19.66
N ASP A 811 4.34 4.40 -19.23
CA ASP A 811 3.08 4.46 -19.97
C ASP A 811 2.87 5.82 -20.69
N ILE A 812 3.86 6.74 -20.67
CA ILE A 812 3.76 8.04 -21.37
C ILE A 812 3.82 7.80 -22.89
N SER A 813 2.71 8.10 -23.57
CA SER A 813 2.57 8.17 -25.03
C SER A 813 3.28 7.07 -25.86
N PRO A 814 3.17 5.77 -25.50
CA PRO A 814 3.86 4.71 -26.22
C PRO A 814 3.28 4.51 -27.63
N LEU A 815 4.15 4.37 -28.64
CA LEU A 815 3.72 3.85 -29.94
C LEU A 815 3.33 2.37 -29.79
N THR A 816 2.15 1.99 -30.30
CA THR A 816 1.63 0.62 -30.15
C THR A 816 0.99 0.07 -31.43
N GLY A 817 0.72 -1.24 -31.47
CA GLY A 817 0.05 -1.89 -32.60
C GLY A 817 0.85 -1.82 -33.90
N SER A 818 0.43 -0.96 -34.83
CA SER A 818 1.10 -0.69 -36.10
C SER A 818 1.88 0.64 -36.14
N GLN A 819 1.76 1.48 -35.12
CA GLN A 819 2.47 2.77 -35.03
C GLN A 819 3.96 2.53 -34.82
N GLY A 820 4.84 3.28 -35.50
CA GLY A 820 6.28 3.03 -35.44
C GLY A 820 6.68 1.63 -35.96
N GLU A 821 7.81 1.11 -35.47
CA GLU A 821 8.40 -0.15 -35.93
C GLU A 821 9.04 -0.99 -34.83
N ILE A 822 9.73 -2.06 -35.24
CA ILE A 822 10.70 -2.77 -34.41
C ILE A 822 12.05 -2.58 -35.12
N ARG A 823 12.89 -1.67 -34.61
CA ARG A 823 14.22 -1.42 -35.19
C ARG A 823 15.09 -2.66 -35.03
N LYS A 824 15.87 -3.03 -36.05
CA LYS A 824 16.92 -4.07 -35.93
C LYS A 824 18.17 -3.55 -35.22
N ASN A 825 18.50 -2.27 -35.40
CA ASN A 825 19.57 -1.57 -34.71
C ASN A 825 18.99 -0.27 -34.12
N CYS A 826 19.17 -0.03 -32.82
CA CYS A 826 18.48 1.06 -32.12
C CYS A 826 18.89 2.47 -32.57
N ARG A 827 20.04 2.61 -33.26
CA ARG A 827 20.62 3.88 -33.68
C ARG A 827 19.98 4.50 -34.92
N ARG A 828 19.18 3.75 -35.66
CA ARG A 828 18.56 4.19 -36.92
C ARG A 828 17.19 3.55 -37.14
N ALA A 829 16.35 4.20 -37.95
CA ALA A 829 15.22 3.52 -38.57
C ALA A 829 15.71 2.35 -39.47
N ASN A 830 14.83 1.38 -39.72
CA ASN A 830 15.15 0.15 -40.47
C ASN A 830 15.53 0.35 -41.94
#